data_AF-A0A3N5VRJ5-F1
#
_entry.id   AF-A0A3N5VRJ5-F1
#
_cell.length_a   1.000
_cell.length_b   1.000
_cell.length_c   1.000
_cell.angle_alpha   90.00
_cell.angle_beta   90.00
_cell.angle_gamma   90.00
#
_symmetry.space_group_name_H-M   'P 1'
#
loop_
_entity.id
_entity.type
_entity.pdbx_description
1 polymer ?
#
loop_
_entity_poly.entity_id
_entity_poly.type
_entity_poly.pdbx_seq_one_letter_code
_entity_poly.pdbx_strand_id
1 'polypeptide(L)'
;LGELWAIPIMLRLALIENLRRVGARIAADGTDRNRADYWADQMMEIAEKDPKSLILAISDMARSSPPLVSSFVAEFARRLQGQSPALALPLTWIEQRLSESGLTIEQSVQAENRQQAADQVSISNSIGSLRFLGAMDWREFVETMSVVERTLREDPGGVYGMMDFATRDRYRHVVEKIAKSSRRSESEVARKAIQMARESAAKKDSDERAAHVGFYLIDKGLPELERAVEIRRSIGEVLQKRIGRSPLLLYLGSISLATGIFSGSLLVKAHASGVQGWSLALTGVLSLLCTSHLAVALVNWLATLLAAPHLLPRMDFSGGIPPESRTLVVIPTMLTSAQNVEDLVEALEVRFLANRDENLRFALVTDLRDAPEETIPEDEPLLRLARKRIEELNKKYSDSKSDTFFLFHRPRRWNPRERIWMGYERKRGKLAELNSLLLGGAQGISGDRFSLIVGHTDILSNVKYVITLDTDTQLPRGSAWQFVGAMAHPLNRARYDGGKERVGEGYCILQPRVAVSLPGISRSRYARLFGSEPGIDPYTRAVSDVYQDLFHEGSFIGKGIYDVGAFERVLKERFPENRVLSHDLVEGCYARAGLLSDLQLYEEYPSRYSADVSRRHRWIRGDWQIARWLLPRVPGPGASRQKNPLSGLSRWKIFDNLRRSLVPPALTL
;
A
#
# COMPACT_ATOMS: atom_id res chain seq x y z
N LEU A 1 21.69 -0.90 -14.12
CA LEU A 1 20.76 -1.59 -13.17
C LEU A 1 19.93 -2.67 -13.84
N GLY A 2 19.36 -2.42 -15.02
CA GLY A 2 18.55 -3.42 -15.75
C GLY A 2 19.25 -4.75 -16.01
N GLU A 3 20.56 -4.76 -16.27
CA GLU A 3 21.34 -6.00 -16.46
C GLU A 3 21.35 -6.90 -15.22
N LEU A 4 21.50 -6.34 -14.01
CA LEU A 4 21.50 -7.11 -12.77
C LEU A 4 20.13 -7.77 -12.52
N TRP A 5 19.05 -7.07 -12.82
CA TRP A 5 17.69 -7.61 -12.75
C TRP A 5 17.36 -8.63 -13.85
N ALA A 6 18.09 -8.59 -14.98
CA ALA A 6 17.90 -9.56 -16.06
C ALA A 6 18.53 -10.93 -15.76
N ILE A 7 19.61 -11.00 -14.97
CA ILE A 7 20.29 -12.26 -14.59
C ILE A 7 19.32 -13.34 -14.10
N PRO A 8 18.45 -13.13 -13.10
CA PRO A 8 17.51 -14.16 -12.64
C PRO A 8 16.58 -14.65 -13.74
N ILE A 9 16.10 -13.72 -14.59
CA ILE A 9 15.17 -14.03 -15.67
C ILE A 9 15.88 -14.88 -16.72
N MET A 10 17.10 -14.51 -17.11
CA MET A 10 17.91 -15.22 -18.09
C MET A 10 18.30 -16.62 -17.60
N LEU A 11 18.69 -16.77 -16.33
CA LEU A 11 19.00 -18.07 -15.74
C LEU A 11 17.76 -18.98 -15.70
N ARG A 12 16.59 -18.46 -15.31
CA ARG A 12 15.33 -19.21 -15.33
C ARG A 12 14.97 -19.64 -16.75
N LEU A 13 15.09 -18.73 -17.72
CA LEU A 13 14.79 -19.03 -19.12
C LEU A 13 15.72 -20.12 -19.67
N ALA A 14 17.02 -20.05 -19.36
CA ALA A 14 17.99 -21.06 -19.77
C ALA A 14 17.67 -22.45 -19.19
N LEU A 15 17.26 -22.52 -17.92
CA LEU A 15 16.87 -23.77 -17.27
C LEU A 15 15.57 -24.34 -17.84
N ILE A 16 14.58 -23.48 -18.12
CA ILE A 16 13.32 -23.91 -18.76
C ILE A 16 13.58 -24.42 -20.18
N GLU A 17 14.44 -23.75 -20.95
CA GLU A 17 14.81 -24.21 -22.28
C GLU A 17 15.58 -25.55 -22.23
N ASN A 18 16.43 -25.75 -21.23
CA ASN A 18 17.08 -27.04 -21.02
C ASN A 18 16.05 -28.16 -20.70
N LEU A 19 15.09 -27.89 -19.81
CA LEU A 19 14.00 -28.83 -19.51
C LEU A 19 13.14 -29.13 -20.74
N ARG A 20 12.81 -28.12 -21.55
CA ARG A 20 12.08 -28.30 -22.81
C ARG A 20 12.84 -29.21 -23.76
N ARG A 21 14.15 -29.00 -23.90
CA ARG A 21 15.00 -29.82 -24.77
C ARG A 21 15.07 -31.28 -24.32
N VAL A 22 15.27 -31.52 -23.02
CA VAL A 22 15.27 -32.87 -22.46
C VAL A 22 13.89 -33.52 -22.60
N GLY A 23 12.82 -32.81 -22.27
CA GLY A 23 11.45 -33.30 -22.39
C GLY A 23 11.05 -33.66 -23.84
N ALA A 24 11.50 -32.86 -24.82
CA ALA A 24 11.27 -33.17 -26.23
C ALA A 24 11.98 -34.47 -26.66
N ARG A 25 13.19 -34.74 -26.15
CA ARG A 25 13.89 -36.01 -26.40
C ARG A 25 13.18 -37.19 -25.74
N ILE A 26 12.84 -37.09 -24.45
CA ILE A 26 12.12 -38.15 -23.73
C ILE A 26 10.78 -38.47 -24.42
N ALA A 27 10.08 -37.47 -24.95
CA ALA A 27 8.84 -37.69 -25.70
C ALA A 27 9.08 -38.43 -27.03
N ALA A 28 10.17 -38.12 -27.74
CA ALA A 28 10.56 -38.86 -28.93
C ALA A 28 10.93 -40.32 -28.57
N ASP A 29 11.77 -40.51 -27.56
CA ASP A 29 12.16 -41.84 -27.06
C ASP A 29 10.94 -42.65 -26.60
N GLY A 30 9.98 -42.01 -25.93
CA GLY A 30 8.71 -42.64 -25.54
C GLY A 30 7.89 -43.10 -26.74
N THR A 31 7.91 -42.36 -27.84
CA THR A 31 7.24 -42.77 -29.10
C THR A 31 7.90 -44.01 -29.69
N ASP A 32 9.23 -44.07 -29.68
CA ASP A 32 10.00 -45.20 -30.18
C ASP A 32 9.87 -46.43 -29.29
N ARG A 33 9.82 -46.27 -27.96
CA ARG A 33 9.50 -47.35 -27.02
C ARG A 33 8.08 -47.90 -27.23
N ASN A 34 7.08 -47.04 -27.38
CA ASN A 34 5.71 -47.48 -27.66
C ASN A 34 5.62 -48.28 -28.96
N ARG A 35 6.42 -47.94 -29.97
CA ARG A 35 6.53 -48.72 -31.21
C ARG A 35 7.21 -50.07 -30.98
N ALA A 36 8.26 -50.12 -30.17
CA ALA A 36 8.91 -51.37 -29.77
C ALA A 36 7.95 -52.27 -28.99
N ASP A 37 7.20 -51.73 -28.04
CA ASP A 37 6.18 -52.43 -27.27
C ASP A 37 5.09 -53.01 -28.18
N TYR A 38 4.58 -52.21 -29.13
CA TYR A 38 3.58 -52.67 -30.10
C TYR A 38 4.04 -53.92 -30.86
N TRP A 39 5.27 -53.88 -31.41
CA TRP A 39 5.79 -55.01 -32.17
C TRP A 39 6.13 -56.20 -31.27
N ALA A 40 6.68 -55.96 -30.08
CA ALA A 40 6.98 -57.01 -29.13
C ALA A 40 5.70 -57.72 -28.67
N ASP A 41 4.63 -56.98 -28.37
CA ASP A 41 3.32 -57.53 -27.97
C ASP A 41 2.71 -58.39 -29.07
N GLN A 42 2.70 -57.88 -30.31
CA GLN A 42 2.24 -58.66 -31.47
C GLN A 42 3.05 -59.95 -31.63
N MET A 43 4.37 -59.89 -31.50
CA MET A 43 5.23 -61.06 -31.65
C MET A 43 5.08 -62.07 -30.52
N MET A 44 4.91 -61.62 -29.27
CA MET A 44 4.66 -62.49 -28.13
C MET A 44 3.31 -63.19 -28.26
N GLU A 45 2.25 -62.45 -28.62
CA GLU A 45 0.91 -63.02 -28.82
C GLU A 45 0.91 -64.08 -29.94
N ILE A 46 1.59 -63.80 -31.06
CA ILE A 46 1.71 -64.73 -32.18
C ILE A 46 2.58 -65.93 -31.78
N ALA A 47 3.67 -65.73 -31.04
CA ALA A 47 4.52 -66.83 -30.56
C ALA A 47 3.79 -67.77 -29.60
N GLU A 48 2.81 -67.28 -28.83
CA GLU A 48 1.96 -68.12 -27.96
C GLU A 48 0.85 -68.84 -28.73
N LYS A 49 0.15 -68.15 -29.64
CA LYS A 49 -1.06 -68.67 -30.30
C LYS A 49 -0.77 -69.42 -31.61
N ASP A 50 0.16 -68.94 -32.42
CA ASP A 50 0.52 -69.51 -33.72
C ASP A 50 2.00 -69.23 -34.10
N PRO A 51 2.95 -70.01 -33.57
CA PRO A 51 4.38 -69.79 -33.79
C PRO A 51 4.80 -69.76 -35.27
N LYS A 52 4.05 -70.40 -36.17
CA LYS A 52 4.36 -70.45 -37.61
C LYS A 52 4.13 -69.09 -38.28
N SER A 53 3.22 -68.28 -37.75
CA SER A 53 2.90 -66.95 -38.25
C SER A 53 3.89 -65.87 -37.79
N LEU A 54 4.85 -66.19 -36.90
CA LEU A 54 5.84 -65.24 -36.39
C LEU A 54 6.72 -64.66 -37.51
N ILE A 55 7.02 -65.44 -38.54
CA ILE A 55 7.80 -64.98 -39.71
C ILE A 55 7.05 -63.87 -40.47
N LEU A 56 5.71 -63.94 -40.54
CA LEU A 56 4.90 -62.89 -41.16
C LEU A 56 4.95 -61.60 -40.34
N ALA A 57 4.90 -61.68 -39.01
CA ALA A 57 5.02 -60.53 -38.12
C ALA A 57 6.40 -59.85 -38.22
N ILE A 58 7.49 -60.63 -38.32
CA ILE A 58 8.84 -60.09 -38.56
C ILE A 58 8.91 -59.39 -39.93
N SER A 59 8.29 -59.98 -40.96
CA SER A 59 8.22 -59.38 -42.30
C SER A 59 7.42 -58.08 -42.33
N ASP A 60 6.31 -58.00 -41.59
CA ASP A 60 5.50 -56.80 -41.47
C ASP A 60 6.23 -55.68 -40.72
N MET A 61 6.92 -56.03 -39.62
CA MET A 61 7.80 -55.11 -38.92
C MET A 61 8.92 -54.60 -39.83
N ALA A 62 9.61 -55.50 -40.54
CA ALA A 62 10.67 -55.14 -41.48
C ALA A 62 10.17 -54.19 -42.58
N ARG A 63 8.96 -54.41 -43.11
CA ARG A 63 8.32 -53.52 -44.09
C ARG A 63 7.99 -52.15 -43.52
N SER A 64 7.59 -52.08 -42.25
CA SER A 64 7.29 -50.81 -41.56
C SER A 64 8.52 -49.93 -41.32
N SER A 65 9.73 -50.48 -41.48
CA SER A 65 11.01 -49.77 -41.32
C SER A 65 11.11 -48.99 -40.00
N PRO A 66 11.01 -49.65 -38.83
CA PRO A 66 11.08 -48.96 -37.55
C PRO A 66 12.44 -48.27 -37.38
N PRO A 67 12.48 -47.12 -36.69
CA PRO A 67 13.74 -46.44 -36.41
C PRO A 67 14.60 -47.31 -35.49
N LEU A 68 15.77 -47.75 -35.95
CA LEU A 68 16.73 -48.54 -35.17
C LEU A 68 17.56 -47.65 -34.22
N VAL A 69 16.87 -46.77 -33.49
CA VAL A 69 17.46 -45.91 -32.46
C VAL A 69 17.59 -46.68 -31.14
N SER A 70 18.44 -46.21 -30.24
CA SER A 70 18.74 -46.89 -28.96
C SER A 70 17.50 -47.18 -28.13
N SER A 71 16.52 -46.26 -28.12
CA SER A 71 15.27 -46.36 -27.37
C SER A 71 14.37 -47.48 -27.87
N PHE A 72 14.23 -47.64 -29.19
CA PHE A 72 13.50 -48.75 -29.81
C PHE A 72 14.20 -50.08 -29.56
N VAL A 73 15.50 -50.17 -29.87
CA VAL A 73 16.28 -51.42 -29.80
C VAL A 73 16.37 -51.93 -28.36
N ALA A 74 16.63 -51.04 -27.40
CA ALA A 74 16.76 -51.43 -25.99
C ALA A 74 15.44 -51.94 -25.42
N GLU A 75 14.32 -51.29 -25.74
CA GLU A 75 12.99 -51.72 -25.28
C GLU A 75 12.57 -53.03 -25.96
N PHE A 76 12.75 -53.15 -27.28
CA PHE A 76 12.44 -54.36 -28.02
C PHE A 76 13.26 -55.57 -27.53
N ALA A 77 14.57 -55.38 -27.32
CA ALA A 77 15.45 -56.40 -26.75
C ALA A 77 15.01 -56.80 -25.35
N ARG A 78 14.71 -55.81 -24.48
CA ARG A 78 14.24 -56.03 -23.11
C ARG A 78 12.94 -56.84 -23.05
N ARG A 79 12.00 -56.61 -23.98
CA ARG A 79 10.71 -57.32 -24.03
C ARG A 79 10.85 -58.77 -24.51
N LEU A 80 11.67 -59.03 -25.53
CA LEU A 80 11.75 -60.35 -26.17
C LEU A 80 12.80 -61.28 -25.55
N GLN A 81 13.85 -60.74 -24.94
CA GLN A 81 14.94 -61.54 -24.39
C GLN A 81 14.46 -62.41 -23.21
N GLY A 82 14.66 -63.72 -23.31
CA GLY A 82 14.38 -64.68 -22.24
C GLY A 82 12.92 -65.17 -22.13
N GLN A 83 12.03 -64.75 -23.03
CA GLN A 83 10.60 -65.15 -22.99
C GLN A 83 10.34 -66.51 -23.68
N SER A 84 10.83 -66.70 -24.92
CA SER A 84 10.63 -67.96 -25.67
C SER A 84 11.72 -68.15 -26.72
N PRO A 85 12.17 -69.40 -27.01
CA PRO A 85 13.11 -69.69 -28.09
C PRO A 85 12.63 -69.20 -29.47
N ALA A 86 11.31 -69.16 -29.71
CA ALA A 86 10.75 -68.66 -30.96
C ALA A 86 11.03 -67.16 -31.19
N LEU A 87 11.16 -66.40 -30.10
CA LEU A 87 11.43 -64.96 -30.11
C LEU A 87 12.92 -64.62 -30.30
N ALA A 88 13.78 -65.62 -30.48
CA ALA A 88 15.17 -65.40 -30.89
C ALA A 88 15.26 -64.86 -32.33
N LEU A 89 14.35 -65.27 -33.23
CA LEU A 89 14.37 -64.88 -34.64
C LEU A 89 14.21 -63.35 -34.87
N PRO A 90 13.26 -62.64 -34.22
CA PRO A 90 13.19 -61.18 -34.30
C PRO A 90 14.44 -60.47 -33.76
N LEU A 91 15.05 -61.00 -32.69
CA LEU A 91 16.28 -60.44 -32.11
C LEU A 91 17.47 -60.60 -33.06
N THR A 92 17.63 -61.78 -33.68
CA THR A 92 18.64 -62.01 -34.71
C THR A 92 18.45 -61.09 -35.92
N TRP A 93 17.21 -60.80 -36.30
CA TRP A 93 16.93 -59.85 -37.38
C TRP A 93 17.38 -58.42 -37.03
N ILE A 94 17.09 -57.93 -35.82
CA ILE A 94 17.59 -56.62 -35.37
C ILE A 94 19.11 -56.61 -35.28
N GLU A 95 19.72 -57.68 -34.76
CA GLU A 95 21.17 -57.81 -34.65
C GLU A 95 21.85 -57.73 -36.03
N GLN A 96 21.29 -58.43 -37.03
CA GLN A 96 21.76 -58.36 -38.42
C GLN A 96 21.64 -56.94 -38.98
N ARG A 97 20.51 -56.26 -38.76
CA ARG A 97 20.32 -54.87 -39.21
C ARG A 97 21.24 -53.87 -38.52
N LEU A 98 21.51 -54.04 -37.22
CA LEU A 98 22.45 -53.18 -36.50
C LEU A 98 23.89 -53.40 -36.98
N SER A 99 24.26 -54.65 -37.31
CA SER A 99 25.58 -54.98 -37.85
C SER A 99 25.87 -54.30 -39.20
N GLU A 100 24.85 -54.04 -40.03
CA GLU A 100 24.99 -53.26 -41.28
C GLU A 100 25.51 -51.83 -41.00
N SER A 101 25.27 -51.33 -39.78
CA SER A 101 25.72 -50.01 -39.30
C SER A 101 26.86 -50.09 -38.27
N GLY A 102 27.44 -51.27 -38.05
CA GLY A 102 28.54 -51.49 -37.10
C GLY A 102 28.15 -51.37 -35.61
N LEU A 103 26.86 -51.50 -35.29
CA LEU A 103 26.34 -51.43 -33.92
C LEU A 103 25.90 -52.82 -33.43
N THR A 104 25.88 -53.00 -32.11
CA THR A 104 25.28 -54.19 -31.48
C THR A 104 24.09 -53.83 -30.60
N ILE A 105 23.26 -54.84 -30.26
CA ILE A 105 22.15 -54.67 -29.33
C ILE A 105 22.68 -54.20 -27.95
N GLU A 106 23.76 -54.81 -27.47
CA GLU A 106 24.36 -54.44 -26.18
C GLU A 106 24.83 -52.99 -26.15
N GLN A 107 25.49 -52.52 -27.22
CA GLN A 107 25.90 -51.12 -27.34
C GLN A 107 24.70 -50.18 -27.35
N SER A 108 23.60 -50.56 -28.00
CA SER A 108 22.35 -49.77 -28.05
C SER A 108 21.68 -49.69 -26.68
N VAL A 109 21.63 -50.78 -25.93
CA VAL A 109 21.12 -50.82 -24.55
C VAL A 109 21.99 -49.98 -23.61
N GLN A 110 23.32 -50.07 -23.72
CA GLN A 110 24.23 -49.26 -22.92
C GLN A 110 24.11 -47.77 -23.25
N ALA A 111 23.97 -47.42 -24.54
CA ALA A 111 23.75 -46.04 -24.97
C ALA A 111 22.44 -45.47 -24.42
N GLU A 112 21.35 -46.25 -24.47
CA GLU A 112 20.05 -45.87 -23.92
C GLU A 112 20.12 -45.63 -22.40
N ASN A 113 20.72 -46.55 -21.64
CA ASN A 113 20.87 -46.40 -20.20
C ASN A 113 21.71 -45.17 -19.82
N ARG A 114 22.80 -44.91 -20.55
CA ARG A 114 23.61 -43.69 -20.35
C ARG A 114 22.80 -42.42 -20.65
N GLN A 115 22.02 -42.44 -21.73
CA GLN A 115 21.19 -41.30 -22.13
C GLN A 115 20.09 -41.02 -21.09
N GLN A 116 19.36 -42.05 -20.65
CA GLN A 116 18.35 -41.92 -19.58
C GLN A 116 18.94 -41.39 -18.28
N ALA A 117 20.12 -41.89 -17.86
CA ALA A 117 20.81 -41.40 -16.67
C ALA A 117 21.22 -39.93 -16.82
N ALA A 118 21.76 -39.54 -17.98
CA ALA A 118 22.12 -38.15 -18.26
C ALA A 118 20.90 -37.23 -18.25
N ASP A 119 19.78 -37.64 -18.85
CA ASP A 119 18.54 -36.88 -18.87
C ASP A 119 17.93 -36.76 -17.47
N GLN A 120 17.94 -37.83 -16.66
CA GLN A 120 17.49 -37.81 -15.27
C GLN A 120 18.30 -36.81 -14.43
N VAL A 121 19.63 -36.83 -14.53
CA VAL A 121 20.51 -35.89 -13.83
C VAL A 121 20.27 -34.46 -14.31
N SER A 122 20.12 -34.24 -15.63
CA SER A 122 19.85 -32.92 -16.21
C SER A 122 18.52 -32.33 -15.72
N ILE A 123 17.46 -33.14 -15.65
CA ILE A 123 16.16 -32.74 -15.09
C ILE A 123 16.30 -32.40 -13.61
N SER A 124 16.93 -33.29 -12.83
CA SER A 124 17.11 -33.10 -11.39
C SER A 124 17.88 -31.81 -11.09
N ASN A 125 19.00 -31.58 -11.78
CA ASN A 125 19.80 -30.36 -11.64
C ASN A 125 19.04 -29.11 -12.08
N SER A 126 18.25 -29.20 -13.16
CA SER A 126 17.45 -28.06 -13.65
C SER A 126 16.35 -27.68 -12.67
N ILE A 127 15.63 -28.67 -12.11
CA ILE A 127 14.60 -28.46 -11.09
C ILE A 127 15.23 -27.92 -9.79
N GLY A 128 16.34 -28.52 -9.34
CA GLY A 128 17.08 -28.06 -8.17
C GLY A 128 17.55 -26.60 -8.31
N SER A 129 18.09 -26.25 -9.48
CA SER A 129 18.50 -24.89 -9.81
C SER A 129 17.33 -23.92 -9.86
N LEU A 130 16.19 -24.30 -10.45
CA LEU A 130 14.98 -23.47 -10.45
C LEU A 130 14.46 -23.21 -9.04
N ARG A 131 14.49 -24.23 -8.15
CA ARG A 131 14.13 -24.06 -6.74
C ARG A 131 15.10 -23.12 -6.03
N PHE A 132 16.40 -23.27 -6.27
CA PHE A 132 17.41 -22.36 -5.74
C PHE A 132 17.19 -20.92 -6.21
N LEU A 133 17.00 -20.68 -7.50
CA LEU A 133 16.70 -19.35 -8.05
C LEU A 133 15.37 -18.78 -7.53
N GLY A 134 14.43 -19.64 -7.13
CA GLY A 134 13.17 -19.23 -6.50
C GLY A 134 13.32 -18.83 -5.02
N ALA A 135 14.25 -19.45 -4.30
CA ALA A 135 14.50 -19.20 -2.88
C ALA A 135 15.51 -18.07 -2.60
N MET A 136 16.37 -17.74 -3.58
CA MET A 136 17.39 -16.71 -3.45
C MET A 136 16.79 -15.31 -3.33
N ASP A 137 17.28 -14.50 -2.39
CA ASP A 137 16.87 -13.09 -2.29
C ASP A 137 17.60 -12.24 -3.34
N TRP A 138 16.96 -12.08 -4.49
CA TRP A 138 17.47 -11.26 -5.59
C TRP A 138 17.64 -9.78 -5.23
N ARG A 139 16.94 -9.29 -4.20
CA ARG A 139 17.06 -7.91 -3.74
C ARG A 139 18.44 -7.66 -3.15
N GLU A 140 18.90 -8.57 -2.29
CA GLU A 140 20.22 -8.52 -1.68
C GLU A 140 21.33 -8.64 -2.73
N PHE A 141 21.17 -9.55 -3.69
CA PHE A 141 22.12 -9.70 -4.79
C PHE A 141 22.28 -8.40 -5.61
N VAL A 142 21.17 -7.77 -6.02
CA VAL A 142 21.21 -6.53 -6.80
C VAL A 142 21.83 -5.40 -5.99
N GLU A 143 21.50 -5.26 -4.71
CA GLU A 143 22.07 -4.22 -3.85
C GLU A 143 23.57 -4.42 -3.63
N THR A 144 24.02 -5.66 -3.43
CA THR A 144 25.43 -5.97 -3.21
C THR A 144 26.29 -5.71 -4.45
N MET A 145 25.79 -6.05 -5.64
CA MET A 145 26.54 -5.94 -6.89
C MET A 145 26.44 -4.56 -7.55
N SER A 146 25.44 -3.75 -7.19
CA SER A 146 25.19 -2.46 -7.82
C SER A 146 26.20 -1.38 -7.40
N VAL A 147 26.93 -0.82 -8.37
CA VAL A 147 27.78 0.36 -8.16
C VAL A 147 26.94 1.57 -7.73
N VAL A 148 25.75 1.73 -8.33
CA VAL A 148 24.80 2.81 -7.99
C VAL A 148 24.38 2.72 -6.52
N GLU A 149 24.05 1.51 -6.05
CA GLU A 149 23.69 1.28 -4.66
C GLU A 149 24.84 1.65 -3.71
N ARG A 150 26.06 1.18 -4.00
CA ARG A 150 27.25 1.53 -3.21
C ARG A 150 27.49 3.03 -3.15
N THR A 151 27.34 3.74 -4.27
CA THR A 151 27.47 5.20 -4.30
C THR A 151 26.37 5.90 -3.52
N LEU A 152 25.11 5.49 -3.65
CA LEU A 152 23.99 6.13 -2.94
C LEU A 152 24.06 5.91 -1.41
N ARG A 153 24.71 4.82 -0.96
CA ARG A 153 25.00 4.58 0.46
C ARG A 153 25.99 5.58 1.06
N GLU A 154 26.72 6.33 0.25
CA GLU A 154 27.60 7.41 0.72
C GLU A 154 26.84 8.71 1.05
N ASP A 155 25.51 8.63 1.19
CA ASP A 155 24.62 9.70 1.62
C ASP A 155 25.16 10.34 2.92
N PRO A 156 25.29 11.68 3.01
CA PRO A 156 25.96 12.34 4.14
C PRO A 156 25.39 11.98 5.52
N GLY A 157 24.07 11.80 5.60
CA GLY A 157 23.39 11.42 6.84
C GLY A 157 23.24 9.91 7.05
N GLY A 158 23.76 9.07 6.15
CA GLY A 158 23.57 7.62 6.18
C GLY A 158 22.11 7.16 6.04
N VAL A 159 21.19 8.08 5.72
CA VAL A 159 19.74 7.82 5.70
C VAL A 159 19.41 6.82 4.62
N TYR A 160 20.04 6.94 3.44
CA TYR A 160 19.78 6.06 2.30
C TYR A 160 19.88 4.56 2.67
N GLY A 161 20.91 4.18 3.43
CA GLY A 161 21.12 2.78 3.83
C GLY A 161 20.07 2.24 4.81
N MET A 162 19.40 3.13 5.55
CA MET A 162 18.36 2.81 6.51
C MET A 162 16.94 2.85 5.90
N MET A 163 16.80 3.19 4.62
CA MET A 163 15.51 3.19 3.93
C MET A 163 15.06 1.78 3.58
N ASP A 164 13.75 1.59 3.44
CA ASP A 164 13.21 0.32 2.96
C ASP A 164 13.62 0.04 1.50
N PHE A 165 13.59 -1.23 1.14
CA PHE A 165 14.00 -1.67 -0.19
C PHE A 165 13.24 -0.94 -1.29
N ALA A 166 11.92 -0.75 -1.15
CA ALA A 166 11.09 -0.12 -2.16
C ALA A 166 11.47 1.35 -2.40
N THR A 167 11.80 2.10 -1.34
CA THR A 167 12.29 3.48 -1.46
C THR A 167 13.67 3.52 -2.13
N ARG A 168 14.62 2.67 -1.70
CA ARG A 168 15.94 2.58 -2.33
C ARG A 168 15.83 2.22 -3.81
N ASP A 169 14.96 1.27 -4.13
CA ASP A 169 14.74 0.81 -5.50
C ASP A 169 14.15 1.90 -6.39
N ARG A 170 13.21 2.69 -5.87
CA ARG A 170 12.69 3.86 -6.58
C ARG A 170 13.79 4.88 -6.86
N TYR A 171 14.70 5.13 -5.92
CA TYR A 171 15.79 6.08 -6.12
C TYR A 171 16.74 5.59 -7.23
N ARG A 172 17.04 4.28 -7.24
CA ARG A 172 17.81 3.63 -8.31
C ARG A 172 17.13 3.75 -9.68
N HIS A 173 15.82 3.54 -9.75
CA HIS A 173 15.05 3.73 -11.00
C HIS A 173 15.07 5.19 -11.49
N VAL A 174 15.05 6.18 -10.58
CA VAL A 174 15.21 7.59 -10.97
C VAL A 174 16.59 7.84 -11.56
N VAL A 175 17.66 7.32 -10.94
CA VAL A 175 19.02 7.41 -11.47
C VAL A 175 19.10 6.79 -12.88
N GLU A 176 18.51 5.60 -13.07
CA GLU A 176 18.45 4.95 -14.38
C GLU A 176 17.71 5.81 -15.42
N LYS A 177 16.55 6.37 -15.06
CA LYS A 177 15.76 7.24 -15.96
C LYS A 177 16.52 8.49 -16.38
N ILE A 178 17.21 9.13 -15.43
CA ILE A 178 18.04 10.30 -15.68
C ILE A 178 19.23 9.93 -16.58
N ALA A 179 19.92 8.83 -16.28
CA ALA A 179 21.07 8.36 -17.06
C ALA A 179 20.68 8.09 -18.52
N LYS A 180 19.57 7.37 -18.76
CA LYS A 180 19.02 7.09 -20.11
C LYS A 180 18.73 8.36 -20.92
N SER A 181 18.43 9.47 -20.25
CA SER A 181 18.08 10.75 -20.87
C SER A 181 19.26 11.73 -20.91
N SER A 182 20.45 11.32 -20.46
CA SER A 182 21.65 12.14 -20.37
C SER A 182 22.81 11.49 -21.13
N ARG A 183 23.95 12.19 -21.23
CA ARG A 183 25.21 11.59 -21.74
C ARG A 183 26.01 10.88 -20.64
N ARG A 184 25.49 10.84 -19.41
CA ARG A 184 26.19 10.35 -18.21
C ARG A 184 25.72 8.92 -17.90
N SER A 185 26.65 8.10 -17.39
CA SER A 185 26.35 6.78 -16.86
C SER A 185 25.52 6.86 -15.57
N GLU A 186 24.82 5.77 -15.22
CA GLU A 186 24.08 5.66 -13.94
C GLU A 186 24.97 6.00 -12.73
N SER A 187 26.23 5.55 -12.76
CA SER A 187 27.21 5.80 -11.69
C SER A 187 27.58 7.28 -11.56
N GLU A 188 27.71 8.00 -12.67
CA GLU A 188 28.02 9.43 -12.65
C GLU A 188 26.84 10.26 -12.14
N VAL A 189 25.61 9.90 -12.53
CA VAL A 189 24.38 10.54 -12.04
C VAL A 189 24.27 10.35 -10.52
N ALA A 190 24.47 9.13 -10.02
CA ALA A 190 24.47 8.84 -8.59
C ALA A 190 25.53 9.65 -7.82
N ARG A 191 26.77 9.69 -8.34
CA ARG A 191 27.84 10.50 -7.73
C ARG A 191 27.48 11.98 -7.71
N LYS A 192 26.86 12.50 -8.77
CA LYS A 192 26.47 13.92 -8.82
C LYS A 192 25.40 14.25 -7.79
N ALA A 193 24.40 13.39 -7.61
CA ALA A 193 23.38 13.55 -6.58
C ALA A 193 23.99 13.57 -5.17
N ILE A 194 24.93 12.66 -4.90
CA ILE A 194 25.66 12.62 -3.61
C ILE A 194 26.53 13.86 -3.41
N GLN A 195 27.22 14.33 -4.46
CA GLN A 195 28.01 15.57 -4.40
C GLN A 195 27.12 16.75 -3.98
N MET A 196 25.95 16.91 -4.60
CA MET A 196 25.01 18.01 -4.27
C MET A 196 24.47 17.89 -2.84
N ALA A 197 24.20 16.66 -2.38
CA ALA A 197 23.83 16.39 -0.99
C ALA A 197 24.93 16.78 0.00
N ARG A 198 26.20 16.42 -0.29
CA ARG A 198 27.38 16.81 0.52
C ARG A 198 27.60 18.33 0.55
N GLU A 199 27.51 18.99 -0.60
CA GLU A 199 27.63 20.44 -0.71
C GLU A 199 26.54 21.17 0.09
N SER A 200 25.35 20.59 0.18
CA SER A 200 24.28 21.10 1.03
C SER A 200 24.58 20.84 2.49
N ALA A 201 24.90 19.59 2.87
CA ALA A 201 25.24 19.23 4.24
C ALA A 201 26.37 20.08 4.86
N ALA A 202 27.34 20.53 4.04
CA ALA A 202 28.43 21.40 4.47
C ALA A 202 28.00 22.84 4.79
N LYS A 203 26.85 23.30 4.26
CA LYS A 203 26.30 24.63 4.54
C LYS A 203 25.52 24.59 5.86
N LYS A 204 26.01 25.33 6.88
CA LYS A 204 25.41 25.41 8.22
C LYS A 204 23.94 25.88 8.25
N ASP A 205 23.49 26.63 7.24
CA ASP A 205 22.10 27.14 7.13
C ASP A 205 21.25 26.39 6.08
N SER A 206 21.72 25.24 5.56
CA SER A 206 20.96 24.48 4.57
C SER A 206 19.82 23.66 5.21
N ASP A 207 18.76 23.45 4.44
CA ASP A 207 17.69 22.53 4.83
C ASP A 207 18.26 21.11 4.99
N GLU A 208 18.06 20.49 6.15
CA GLU A 208 18.45 19.09 6.43
C GLU A 208 17.94 18.11 5.36
N ARG A 209 16.84 18.44 4.67
CA ARG A 209 16.31 17.65 3.55
C ARG A 209 17.27 17.70 2.36
N ALA A 210 17.85 18.86 2.04
CA ALA A 210 18.83 19.03 0.98
C ALA A 210 20.16 18.31 1.29
N ALA A 211 20.46 18.03 2.56
CA ALA A 211 21.61 17.21 2.95
C ALA A 211 21.42 15.71 2.63
N HIS A 212 20.20 15.26 2.31
CA HIS A 212 19.89 13.89 1.93
C HIS A 212 19.78 13.72 0.41
N VAL A 213 20.37 12.65 -0.13
CA VAL A 213 20.39 12.36 -1.58
C VAL A 213 18.99 12.28 -2.20
N GLY A 214 17.99 11.82 -1.45
CA GLY A 214 16.61 11.72 -1.91
C GLY A 214 16.01 13.06 -2.34
N PHE A 215 16.46 14.18 -1.76
CA PHE A 215 15.98 15.51 -2.15
C PHE A 215 16.30 15.84 -3.61
N TYR A 216 17.46 15.38 -4.10
CA TYR A 216 17.90 15.57 -5.49
C TYR A 216 17.36 14.51 -6.45
N LEU A 217 16.80 13.41 -5.94
CA LEU A 217 16.25 12.33 -6.77
C LEU A 217 14.73 12.42 -6.89
N ILE A 218 14.00 12.64 -5.80
CA ILE A 218 12.53 12.51 -5.80
C ILE A 218 11.77 13.77 -5.33
N ASP A 219 12.47 14.82 -4.90
CA ASP A 219 11.87 16.06 -4.37
C ASP A 219 12.35 17.30 -5.17
N LYS A 220 12.22 18.49 -4.58
CA LYS A 220 12.50 19.80 -5.20
C LYS A 220 13.91 19.99 -5.76
N GLY A 221 14.90 19.20 -5.33
CA GLY A 221 16.26 19.24 -5.85
C GLY A 221 16.41 18.55 -7.22
N LEU A 222 15.43 17.75 -7.65
CA LEU A 222 15.49 17.02 -8.92
C LEU A 222 15.76 17.93 -10.14
N PRO A 223 15.08 19.08 -10.34
CA PRO A 223 15.37 19.97 -11.46
C PRO A 223 16.79 20.57 -11.44
N GLU A 224 17.47 20.62 -10.29
CA GLU A 224 18.86 21.04 -10.18
C GLU A 224 19.79 19.92 -10.63
N LEU A 225 19.54 18.68 -10.20
CA LEU A 225 20.27 17.50 -10.67
C LEU A 225 20.13 17.31 -12.18
N GLU A 226 18.90 17.40 -12.71
CA GLU A 226 18.63 17.28 -14.15
C GLU A 226 19.39 18.31 -14.99
N ARG A 227 19.56 19.54 -14.45
CA ARG A 227 20.37 20.59 -15.09
C ARG A 227 21.85 20.28 -14.99
N ALA A 228 22.32 19.83 -13.83
CA ALA A 228 23.73 19.53 -13.58
C ALA A 228 24.26 18.36 -14.43
N VAL A 229 23.41 17.42 -14.84
CA VAL A 229 23.77 16.28 -15.70
C VAL A 229 23.38 16.48 -17.17
N GLU A 230 22.90 17.68 -17.54
CA GLU A 230 22.56 18.07 -18.91
C GLU A 230 21.59 17.10 -19.61
N ILE A 231 20.43 16.84 -18.99
CA ILE A 231 19.40 15.98 -19.58
C ILE A 231 18.91 16.54 -20.92
N ARG A 232 18.85 15.67 -21.93
CA ARG A 232 18.16 15.94 -23.20
C ARG A 232 16.68 15.69 -23.00
N ARG A 233 15.92 16.75 -22.73
CA ARG A 233 14.46 16.64 -22.56
C ARG A 233 13.77 16.55 -23.92
N SER A 234 12.79 15.66 -24.01
CA SER A 234 11.87 15.65 -25.15
C SER A 234 10.94 16.88 -25.09
N ILE A 235 10.44 17.32 -26.24
CA ILE A 235 9.51 18.47 -26.34
C ILE A 235 8.23 18.20 -25.52
N GLY A 236 7.76 16.95 -25.50
CA GLY A 236 6.60 16.52 -24.71
C GLY A 236 6.81 16.70 -23.20
N GLU A 237 7.98 16.34 -22.67
CA GLU A 237 8.30 16.52 -21.25
C GLU A 237 8.41 17.99 -20.85
N VAL A 238 8.94 18.84 -21.74
CA VAL A 238 9.00 20.29 -21.50
C VAL A 238 7.59 20.90 -21.45
N LEU A 239 6.70 20.46 -22.35
CA LEU A 239 5.31 20.92 -22.37
C LEU A 239 4.55 20.44 -21.12
N GLN A 240 4.68 19.17 -20.75
CA GLN A 240 4.08 18.61 -19.53
C GLN A 240 4.56 19.34 -18.27
N LYS A 241 5.86 19.67 -18.19
CA LYS A 241 6.43 20.42 -17.06
C LYS A 241 6.00 21.88 -17.02
N ARG A 242 5.73 22.52 -18.16
CA ARG A 242 5.14 23.88 -18.21
C ARG A 242 3.67 23.88 -17.80
N ILE A 243 2.91 22.91 -18.26
CA ILE A 243 1.51 22.67 -17.85
C ILE A 243 1.49 22.45 -16.31
N GLY A 244 2.42 21.67 -15.76
CA GLY A 244 2.55 21.43 -14.32
C GLY A 244 2.94 22.62 -13.43
N ARG A 245 3.15 23.85 -13.95
CA ARG A 245 3.51 25.02 -13.12
C ARG A 245 2.36 25.56 -12.28
N SER A 246 1.12 25.26 -12.64
CA SER A 246 -0.07 25.66 -11.89
C SER A 246 -1.11 24.54 -11.95
N PRO A 247 -0.83 23.40 -11.28
CA PRO A 247 -1.69 22.22 -11.36
C PRO A 247 -3.12 22.53 -10.90
N LEU A 248 -3.27 23.44 -9.92
CA LEU A 248 -4.56 23.83 -9.39
C LEU A 248 -5.42 24.58 -10.41
N LEU A 249 -4.81 25.51 -11.16
CA LEU A 249 -5.54 26.29 -12.17
C LEU A 249 -6.01 25.40 -13.32
N LEU A 250 -5.18 24.46 -13.76
CA LEU A 250 -5.55 23.52 -14.80
C LEU A 250 -6.62 22.54 -14.34
N TYR A 251 -6.47 21.99 -13.14
CA TYR A 251 -7.44 21.06 -12.56
C TYR A 251 -8.80 21.73 -12.38
N LEU A 252 -8.86 22.87 -11.69
CA LEU A 252 -10.12 23.62 -11.51
C LEU A 252 -10.67 24.20 -12.82
N GLY A 253 -9.79 24.61 -13.73
CA GLY A 253 -10.14 25.10 -15.05
C GLY A 253 -10.81 24.03 -15.90
N SER A 254 -10.27 22.81 -15.91
CA SER A 254 -10.85 21.67 -16.62
C SER A 254 -12.22 21.26 -16.05
N ILE A 255 -12.37 21.24 -14.72
CA ILE A 255 -13.65 20.99 -14.06
C ILE A 255 -14.67 22.07 -14.42
N SER A 256 -14.27 23.34 -14.34
CA SER A 256 -15.14 24.48 -14.62
C SER A 256 -15.56 24.50 -16.09
N LEU A 257 -14.64 24.21 -17.02
CA LEU A 257 -14.91 24.11 -18.45
C LEU A 257 -15.88 22.95 -18.76
N ALA A 258 -15.61 21.75 -18.25
CA ALA A 258 -16.49 20.60 -18.46
C ALA A 258 -17.89 20.83 -17.86
N THR A 259 -17.97 21.39 -16.65
CA THR A 259 -19.24 21.75 -16.02
C THR A 259 -20.00 22.78 -16.86
N GLY A 260 -19.31 23.80 -17.38
CA GLY A 260 -19.89 24.82 -18.25
C GLY A 260 -20.40 24.27 -19.57
N ILE A 261 -19.66 23.37 -20.22
CA ILE A 261 -20.08 22.71 -21.47
C ILE A 261 -21.32 21.87 -21.23
N PHE A 262 -21.32 21.01 -20.21
CA PHE A 262 -22.46 20.15 -19.91
C PHE A 262 -23.70 20.96 -19.49
N SER A 263 -23.55 21.89 -18.55
CA SER A 263 -24.66 22.76 -18.12
C SER A 263 -25.19 23.63 -19.26
N GLY A 264 -24.30 24.21 -20.05
CA GLY A 264 -24.65 25.04 -21.20
C GLY A 264 -25.43 24.25 -22.25
N SER A 265 -25.02 23.02 -22.56
CA SER A 265 -25.74 22.15 -23.49
C SER A 265 -27.17 21.82 -23.03
N LEU A 266 -27.34 21.56 -21.72
CA LEU A 266 -28.66 21.32 -21.12
C LEU A 266 -29.52 22.57 -21.14
N LEU A 267 -28.95 23.74 -20.84
CA LEU A 267 -29.64 25.02 -20.86
C LEU A 267 -30.08 25.44 -22.25
N VAL A 268 -29.23 25.27 -23.27
CA VAL A 268 -29.59 25.55 -24.67
C VAL A 268 -30.75 24.64 -25.10
N LYS A 269 -30.71 23.36 -24.74
CA LYS A 269 -31.82 22.43 -25.01
C LYS A 269 -33.10 22.83 -24.28
N ALA A 270 -33.02 23.17 -22.99
CA ALA A 270 -34.17 23.60 -22.20
C ALA A 270 -34.81 24.87 -22.76
N HIS A 271 -33.98 25.84 -23.16
CA HIS A 271 -34.45 27.07 -23.79
C HIS A 271 -35.11 26.79 -25.15
N ALA A 272 -34.51 25.95 -25.99
CA ALA A 272 -35.08 25.52 -27.26
C ALA A 272 -36.41 24.76 -27.09
N SER A 273 -36.61 24.09 -25.94
CA SER A 273 -37.88 23.45 -25.57
C SER A 273 -38.90 24.40 -24.92
N GLY A 274 -38.63 25.71 -24.91
CA GLY A 274 -39.58 26.73 -24.44
C GLY A 274 -39.48 27.11 -22.96
N VAL A 275 -38.48 26.62 -22.22
CA VAL A 275 -38.24 27.04 -20.83
C VAL A 275 -37.64 28.46 -20.81
N GLN A 276 -38.29 29.38 -20.11
CA GLN A 276 -37.92 30.81 -20.09
C GLN A 276 -38.06 31.41 -18.68
N GLY A 277 -37.41 32.57 -18.45
CA GLY A 277 -37.51 33.30 -17.20
C GLY A 277 -36.94 32.56 -15.99
N TRP A 278 -37.65 32.58 -14.87
CA TRP A 278 -37.17 32.01 -13.60
C TRP A 278 -36.96 30.49 -13.65
N SER A 279 -37.80 29.75 -14.39
CA SER A 279 -37.64 28.30 -14.52
C SER A 279 -36.33 27.93 -15.22
N LEU A 280 -35.92 28.70 -16.24
CA LEU A 280 -34.62 28.51 -16.91
C LEU A 280 -33.45 28.76 -15.95
N ALA A 281 -33.55 29.80 -15.10
CA ALA A 281 -32.53 30.09 -14.09
C ALA A 281 -32.41 28.96 -13.06
N LEU A 282 -33.54 28.44 -12.57
CA LEU A 282 -33.56 27.29 -11.65
C LEU A 282 -32.97 26.04 -12.30
N THR A 283 -33.38 25.72 -13.54
CA THR A 283 -32.79 24.62 -14.32
C THR A 283 -31.29 24.80 -14.49
N GLY A 284 -30.80 26.04 -14.67
CA GLY A 284 -29.38 26.34 -14.76
C GLY A 284 -28.62 26.02 -13.49
N VAL A 285 -29.14 26.44 -12.32
CA VAL A 285 -28.52 26.13 -11.02
C VAL A 285 -28.48 24.63 -10.75
N LEU A 286 -29.59 23.91 -11.01
CA LEU A 286 -29.67 22.46 -10.84
C LEU A 286 -28.72 21.74 -11.81
N SER A 287 -28.71 22.15 -13.09
CA SER A 287 -27.81 21.59 -14.11
C SER A 287 -26.34 21.80 -13.74
N LEU A 288 -25.98 22.96 -13.19
CA LEU A 288 -24.63 23.24 -12.70
C LEU A 288 -24.22 22.26 -11.60
N LEU A 289 -25.07 22.04 -10.60
CA LEU A 289 -24.79 21.12 -9.51
C LEU A 289 -24.67 19.67 -10.01
N CYS A 290 -25.62 19.20 -10.82
CA CYS A 290 -25.65 17.85 -11.33
C CYS A 290 -24.46 17.55 -12.25
N THR A 291 -24.20 18.43 -13.23
CA THR A 291 -23.11 18.23 -14.18
C THR A 291 -21.73 18.46 -13.56
N SER A 292 -21.62 19.26 -12.49
CA SER A 292 -20.35 19.39 -11.76
C SER A 292 -19.87 18.08 -11.17
N HIS A 293 -20.78 17.19 -10.75
CA HIS A 293 -20.39 15.85 -10.28
C HIS A 293 -19.77 15.05 -11.42
N LEU A 294 -20.40 15.02 -12.59
CA LEU A 294 -19.87 14.32 -13.75
C LEU A 294 -18.52 14.91 -14.18
N ALA A 295 -18.41 16.23 -14.22
CA ALA A 295 -17.17 16.93 -14.58
C ALA A 295 -16.02 16.58 -13.62
N VAL A 296 -16.24 16.63 -12.30
CA VAL A 296 -15.23 16.24 -11.31
C VAL A 296 -14.84 14.77 -11.47
N ALA A 297 -15.81 13.87 -11.67
CA ALA A 297 -15.53 12.45 -11.86
C ALA A 297 -14.68 12.18 -13.11
N LEU A 298 -15.03 12.79 -14.24
CA LEU A 298 -14.32 12.66 -15.50
C LEU A 298 -12.90 13.23 -15.43
N VAL A 299 -12.74 14.43 -14.84
CA VAL A 299 -11.43 15.06 -14.67
C VAL A 299 -10.57 14.26 -13.70
N ASN A 300 -11.13 13.75 -12.61
CA ASN A 300 -10.40 12.89 -11.68
C ASN A 300 -9.91 11.62 -12.37
N TRP A 301 -10.78 10.96 -13.14
CA TRP A 301 -10.41 9.77 -13.91
C TRP A 301 -9.31 10.07 -14.95
N LEU A 302 -9.41 11.19 -15.68
CA LEU A 302 -8.36 11.58 -16.62
C LEU A 302 -7.06 11.93 -15.89
N ALA A 303 -7.14 12.59 -14.74
CA ALA A 303 -5.99 12.93 -13.92
C ALA A 303 -5.25 11.68 -13.44
N THR A 304 -5.96 10.65 -12.95
CA THR A 304 -5.32 9.41 -12.49
C THR A 304 -4.74 8.56 -13.63
N LEU A 305 -5.22 8.71 -14.87
CA LEU A 305 -4.60 8.10 -16.05
C LEU A 305 -3.29 8.79 -16.47
N LEU A 306 -3.19 10.10 -16.25
CA LEU A 306 -2.06 10.91 -16.71
C LEU A 306 -0.99 11.12 -15.64
N ALA A 307 -1.37 11.08 -14.36
CA ALA A 307 -0.46 11.29 -13.24
C ALA A 307 0.20 9.97 -12.80
N ALA A 308 1.52 10.01 -12.57
CA ALA A 308 2.22 8.88 -11.98
C ALA A 308 1.97 8.85 -10.45
N PRO A 309 1.64 7.68 -9.85
CA PRO A 309 1.43 7.56 -8.42
C PRO A 309 2.63 8.07 -7.61
N HIS A 310 2.38 8.97 -6.66
CA HIS A 310 3.41 9.53 -5.80
C HIS A 310 3.48 8.80 -4.46
N LEU A 311 4.24 7.70 -4.45
CA LEU A 311 4.57 6.97 -3.23
C LEU A 311 5.37 7.85 -2.26
N LEU A 312 5.12 7.72 -0.96
CA LEU A 312 5.93 8.39 0.06
C LEU A 312 7.14 7.52 0.44
N PRO A 313 8.36 8.08 0.45
CA PRO A 313 9.56 7.35 0.86
C PRO A 313 9.49 6.98 2.36
N ARG A 314 10.10 5.87 2.77
CA ARG A 314 10.09 5.43 4.17
C ARG A 314 11.40 4.80 4.64
N MET A 315 11.61 4.86 5.94
CA MET A 315 12.68 4.13 6.64
C MET A 315 12.30 2.64 6.79
N ASP A 316 13.31 1.77 6.86
CA ASP A 316 13.14 0.36 7.19
C ASP A 316 13.17 0.15 8.70
N PHE A 317 11.98 0.00 9.30
CA PHE A 317 11.83 -0.37 10.72
C PHE A 317 11.30 -1.80 10.88
N SER A 318 11.52 -2.68 9.90
CA SER A 318 11.10 -4.09 9.98
C SER A 318 11.78 -4.85 11.12
N GLY A 319 13.00 -4.46 11.50
CA GLY A 319 13.74 -5.00 12.65
C GLY A 319 13.40 -4.36 14.00
N GLY A 320 12.54 -3.32 14.02
CA GLY A 320 12.12 -2.63 15.24
C GLY A 320 12.05 -1.11 15.08
N ILE A 321 11.12 -0.46 15.77
CA ILE A 321 11.01 1.00 15.82
C ILE A 321 12.09 1.54 16.77
N PRO A 322 12.90 2.53 16.34
CA PRO A 322 13.95 3.06 17.20
C PRO A 322 13.38 3.99 18.30
N PRO A 323 14.05 4.14 19.45
CA PRO A 323 13.52 4.89 20.60
C PRO A 323 13.12 6.34 20.29
N GLU A 324 13.85 7.02 19.40
CA GLU A 324 13.56 8.39 18.95
C GLU A 324 12.29 8.52 18.09
N SER A 325 11.75 7.39 17.62
CA SER A 325 10.50 7.30 16.86
C SER A 325 9.41 6.57 17.64
N ARG A 326 9.52 6.53 18.97
CA ARG A 326 8.52 5.92 19.86
C ARG A 326 7.12 6.41 19.53
N THR A 327 6.20 5.46 19.45
CA THR A 327 4.86 5.70 18.92
C THR A 327 3.78 5.16 19.84
N LEU A 328 2.69 5.90 19.97
CA LEU A 328 1.50 5.48 20.72
C LEU A 328 0.33 5.24 19.75
N VAL A 329 -0.22 4.03 19.76
CA VAL A 329 -1.47 3.71 19.07
C VAL A 329 -2.63 4.07 19.99
N VAL A 330 -3.53 4.93 19.52
CA VAL A 330 -4.59 5.53 20.32
C VAL A 330 -5.95 5.22 19.70
N ILE A 331 -6.84 4.67 20.53
CA ILE A 331 -8.24 4.41 20.17
C ILE A 331 -9.12 5.35 21.01
N PRO A 332 -9.60 6.48 20.45
CA PRO A 332 -10.53 7.36 21.11
C PRO A 332 -11.94 6.74 21.06
N THR A 333 -12.46 6.30 22.21
CA THR A 333 -13.70 5.51 22.28
C THR A 333 -14.59 5.96 23.45
N MET A 334 -15.82 5.45 23.53
CA MET A 334 -16.69 5.66 24.70
C MET A 334 -16.85 4.34 25.45
N LEU A 335 -16.99 4.41 26.77
CA LEU A 335 -17.40 3.28 27.60
C LEU A 335 -18.92 3.28 27.71
N THR A 336 -19.58 2.29 27.10
CA THR A 336 -21.05 2.26 27.03
C THR A 336 -21.71 1.17 27.86
N SER A 337 -21.02 0.05 28.08
CA SER A 337 -21.51 -1.12 28.83
C SER A 337 -20.33 -2.02 29.23
N ALA A 338 -20.55 -2.94 30.16
CA ALA A 338 -19.52 -3.89 30.57
C ALA A 338 -19.00 -4.73 29.39
N GLN A 339 -19.91 -5.26 28.56
CA GLN A 339 -19.53 -6.01 27.35
C GLN A 339 -18.69 -5.15 26.40
N ASN A 340 -19.06 -3.88 26.20
CA ASN A 340 -18.29 -2.98 25.36
C ASN A 340 -16.87 -2.76 25.90
N VAL A 341 -16.68 -2.70 27.22
CA VAL A 341 -15.33 -2.62 27.81
C VAL A 341 -14.52 -3.88 27.48
N GLU A 342 -15.11 -5.06 27.61
CA GLU A 342 -14.45 -6.33 27.26
C GLU A 342 -14.03 -6.35 25.78
N ASP A 343 -14.96 -6.02 24.88
CA ASP A 343 -14.71 -5.98 23.43
C ASP A 343 -13.59 -4.99 23.07
N LEU A 344 -13.55 -3.83 23.75
CA LEU A 344 -12.52 -2.81 23.54
C LEU A 344 -11.13 -3.28 23.97
N VAL A 345 -11.04 -3.98 25.10
CA VAL A 345 -9.79 -4.53 25.65
C VAL A 345 -9.29 -5.67 24.77
N GLU A 346 -10.18 -6.60 24.38
CA GLU A 346 -9.83 -7.69 23.45
C GLU A 346 -9.32 -7.13 22.12
N ALA A 347 -10.02 -6.14 21.55
CA ALA A 347 -9.59 -5.52 20.31
C ALA A 347 -8.27 -4.74 20.46
N LEU A 348 -7.96 -4.21 21.64
CA LEU A 348 -6.67 -3.58 21.93
C LEU A 348 -5.55 -4.62 21.95
N GLU A 349 -5.78 -5.76 22.58
CA GLU A 349 -4.86 -6.89 22.64
C GLU A 349 -4.57 -7.46 21.24
N VAL A 350 -5.59 -7.62 20.40
CA VAL A 350 -5.41 -8.06 19.00
C VAL A 350 -4.50 -7.10 18.21
N ARG A 351 -4.69 -5.79 18.38
CA ARG A 351 -3.84 -4.77 17.72
C ARG A 351 -2.38 -4.83 18.19
N PHE A 352 -2.17 -5.07 19.49
CA PHE A 352 -0.85 -5.31 20.06
C PHE A 352 -0.20 -6.58 19.50
N LEU A 353 -0.91 -7.72 19.49
CA LEU A 353 -0.39 -8.98 18.97
C LEU A 353 -0.05 -8.90 17.47
N ALA A 354 -0.82 -8.13 16.71
CA ALA A 354 -0.55 -7.88 15.30
C ALA A 354 0.68 -6.97 15.06
N ASN A 355 1.05 -6.12 16.03
CA ASN A 355 2.12 -5.14 15.90
C ASN A 355 2.96 -5.08 17.19
N ARG A 356 3.71 -6.15 17.49
CA ARG A 356 4.60 -6.19 18.66
C ARG A 356 5.90 -5.46 18.37
N ASP A 357 6.24 -4.50 19.23
CA ASP A 357 7.50 -3.74 19.16
C ASP A 357 7.82 -3.09 20.52
N GLU A 358 9.11 -2.99 20.86
CA GLU A 358 9.57 -2.43 22.13
C GLU A 358 9.32 -0.92 22.28
N ASN A 359 9.11 -0.19 21.19
CA ASN A 359 8.85 1.26 21.17
C ASN A 359 7.46 1.60 20.61
N LEU A 360 6.57 0.62 20.50
CA LEU A 360 5.15 0.82 20.23
C LEU A 360 4.31 0.58 21.49
N ARG A 361 3.39 1.49 21.79
CA ARG A 361 2.49 1.41 22.95
C ARG A 361 1.03 1.54 22.51
N PHE A 362 0.10 1.11 23.36
CA PHE A 362 -1.32 1.07 23.02
C PHE A 362 -2.15 1.75 24.10
N ALA A 363 -3.07 2.64 23.72
CA ALA A 363 -3.89 3.40 24.65
C ALA A 363 -5.35 3.47 24.23
N LEU A 364 -6.24 3.32 25.21
CA LEU A 364 -7.63 3.74 25.11
C LEU A 364 -7.77 5.16 25.67
N VAL A 365 -8.37 6.07 24.90
CA VAL A 365 -8.77 7.39 25.41
C VAL A 365 -10.27 7.44 25.46
N THR A 366 -10.82 7.48 26.67
CA THR A 366 -12.23 7.14 26.91
C THR A 366 -13.04 8.31 27.45
N ASP A 367 -14.26 8.43 26.95
CA ASP A 367 -15.33 9.22 27.57
C ASP A 367 -16.45 8.28 28.03
N LEU A 368 -17.31 8.79 28.90
CA LEU A 368 -18.61 8.17 29.20
C LEU A 368 -19.69 8.72 28.25
N ARG A 369 -20.86 8.08 28.24
CA ARG A 369 -22.03 8.57 27.49
C ARG A 369 -22.50 9.91 28.05
N ASP A 370 -23.02 10.77 27.17
CA ASP A 370 -23.62 12.04 27.55
C ASP A 370 -24.73 11.84 28.61
N ALA A 371 -24.77 12.67 29.64
CA ALA A 371 -25.65 12.52 30.80
C ALA A 371 -26.16 13.87 31.34
N PRO A 372 -27.31 13.92 32.05
CA PRO A 372 -27.83 15.15 32.66
C PRO A 372 -27.01 15.62 33.87
N GLU A 373 -26.20 14.74 34.46
CA GLU A 373 -25.33 15.00 35.60
C GLU A 373 -23.88 14.68 35.26
N GLU A 374 -22.93 15.27 35.99
CA GLU A 374 -21.49 15.07 35.77
C GLU A 374 -21.09 13.60 35.94
N THR A 375 -21.60 12.96 36.99
CA THR A 375 -21.37 11.55 37.34
C THR A 375 -22.70 10.87 37.62
N ILE A 376 -22.88 9.66 37.09
CA ILE A 376 -24.04 8.79 37.34
C ILE A 376 -23.60 7.45 37.95
N PRO A 377 -24.47 6.74 38.70
CA PRO A 377 -24.09 5.51 39.40
C PRO A 377 -23.49 4.41 38.51
N GLU A 378 -23.87 4.36 37.23
CA GLU A 378 -23.40 3.38 36.25
C GLU A 378 -21.94 3.60 35.80
N ASP A 379 -21.36 4.78 36.04
CA ASP A 379 -20.03 5.12 35.53
C ASP A 379 -18.91 4.37 36.26
N GLU A 380 -18.95 4.38 37.60
CA GLU A 380 -17.89 3.84 38.44
C GLU A 380 -17.66 2.32 38.24
N PRO A 381 -18.68 1.47 38.08
CA PRO A 381 -18.49 0.07 37.69
C PRO A 381 -17.76 -0.10 36.35
N LEU A 382 -18.07 0.74 35.35
CA LEU A 382 -17.44 0.66 34.02
C LEU A 382 -15.96 1.07 34.09
N LEU A 383 -15.64 2.11 34.86
CA LEU A 383 -14.28 2.58 35.06
C LEU A 383 -13.43 1.56 35.82
N ARG A 384 -13.98 0.94 36.87
CA ARG A 384 -13.30 -0.14 37.60
C ARG A 384 -13.03 -1.35 36.72
N LEU A 385 -14.00 -1.74 35.88
CA LEU A 385 -13.80 -2.84 34.94
C LEU A 385 -12.70 -2.52 33.93
N ALA A 386 -12.74 -1.33 33.32
CA ALA A 386 -11.74 -0.90 32.35
C ALA A 386 -10.32 -0.85 32.96
N ARG A 387 -10.19 -0.30 34.18
CA ARG A 387 -8.93 -0.29 34.93
C ARG A 387 -8.41 -1.71 35.13
N LYS A 388 -9.23 -2.58 35.73
CA LYS A 388 -8.86 -3.96 36.05
C LYS A 388 -8.38 -4.71 34.80
N ARG A 389 -9.09 -4.57 33.67
CA ARG A 389 -8.74 -5.26 32.43
C ARG A 389 -7.43 -4.79 31.81
N ILE A 390 -7.13 -3.49 31.86
CA ILE A 390 -5.86 -2.95 31.37
C ILE A 390 -4.69 -3.38 32.27
N GLU A 391 -4.88 -3.40 33.59
CA GLU A 391 -3.90 -3.93 34.55
C GLU A 391 -3.64 -5.43 34.33
N GLU A 392 -4.68 -6.22 34.06
CA GLU A 392 -4.56 -7.65 33.71
C GLU A 392 -3.77 -7.85 32.41
N LEU A 393 -3.99 -7.03 31.37
CA LEU A 393 -3.21 -7.07 30.14
C LEU A 393 -1.73 -6.73 30.38
N ASN A 394 -1.42 -5.66 31.12
CA ASN A 394 -0.04 -5.32 31.45
C ASN A 394 0.64 -6.43 32.26
N LYS A 395 -0.07 -7.06 33.20
CA LYS A 395 0.44 -8.21 33.95
C LYS A 395 0.72 -9.42 33.05
N LYS A 396 -0.20 -9.70 32.11
CA LYS A 396 -0.07 -10.80 31.13
C LYS A 396 1.15 -10.64 30.22
N TYR A 397 1.48 -9.40 29.86
CA TYR A 397 2.57 -9.06 28.92
C TYR A 397 3.77 -8.39 29.61
N SER A 398 4.01 -8.71 30.88
CA SER A 398 5.02 -8.11 31.75
C SER A 398 6.49 -8.35 31.34
N ASP A 399 6.73 -9.03 30.21
CA ASP A 399 8.06 -9.24 29.64
C ASP A 399 8.75 -7.92 29.22
N SER A 400 7.98 -6.84 29.00
CA SER A 400 8.54 -5.51 28.74
C SER A 400 8.89 -4.80 30.04
N LYS A 401 10.07 -4.18 30.11
CA LYS A 401 10.56 -3.35 31.26
C LYS A 401 9.65 -2.16 31.64
N SER A 402 8.48 -2.03 31.00
CA SER A 402 7.54 -0.92 31.08
C SER A 402 6.14 -1.39 30.68
N ASP A 403 5.10 -0.69 31.13
CA ASP A 403 3.73 -0.93 30.69
C ASP A 403 3.57 -0.72 29.17
N THR A 404 2.76 -1.59 28.57
CA THR A 404 2.46 -1.59 27.13
C THR A 404 1.09 -0.97 26.84
N PHE A 405 0.13 -1.18 27.75
CA PHE A 405 -1.25 -0.78 27.63
C PHE A 405 -1.58 0.36 28.59
N PHE A 406 -2.33 1.35 28.10
CA PHE A 406 -2.71 2.54 28.87
C PHE A 406 -4.20 2.83 28.75
N LEU A 407 -4.76 3.40 29.82
CA LEU A 407 -6.11 3.96 29.82
C LEU A 407 -6.03 5.42 30.23
N PHE A 408 -6.63 6.30 29.42
CA PHE A 408 -6.80 7.71 29.72
C PHE A 408 -8.28 8.04 29.69
N HIS A 409 -8.89 8.10 30.86
CA HIS A 409 -10.30 8.42 30.99
C HIS A 409 -10.51 9.87 31.38
N ARG A 410 -11.45 10.51 30.68
CA ARG A 410 -11.78 11.93 30.84
C ARG A 410 -13.13 12.11 31.54
N PRO A 411 -13.26 13.07 32.47
CA PRO A 411 -14.54 13.38 33.09
C PRO A 411 -15.50 14.02 32.08
N ARG A 412 -16.80 13.97 32.36
CA ARG A 412 -17.77 14.80 31.64
C ARG A 412 -17.56 16.26 32.02
N ARG A 413 -17.77 17.18 31.08
CA ARG A 413 -17.83 18.61 31.35
C ARG A 413 -19.16 19.17 30.87
N TRP A 414 -19.68 20.16 31.60
CA TRP A 414 -20.90 20.85 31.22
C TRP A 414 -20.72 21.56 29.87
N ASN A 415 -21.55 21.22 28.89
CA ASN A 415 -21.62 21.93 27.63
C ASN A 415 -22.77 22.95 27.67
N PRO A 416 -22.50 24.27 27.72
CA PRO A 416 -23.56 25.28 27.84
C PRO A 416 -24.46 25.37 26.61
N ARG A 417 -24.00 24.91 25.43
CA ARG A 417 -24.79 24.94 24.18
C ARG A 417 -25.72 23.75 24.06
N GLU A 418 -25.21 22.54 24.36
CA GLU A 418 -26.01 21.31 24.32
C GLU A 418 -26.78 21.07 25.64
N ARG A 419 -26.49 21.84 26.70
CA ARG A 419 -27.08 21.75 28.05
C ARG A 419 -27.02 20.34 28.63
N ILE A 420 -25.88 19.68 28.44
CA ILE A 420 -25.64 18.30 28.85
C ILE A 420 -24.20 18.15 29.32
N TRP A 421 -23.96 17.20 30.23
CA TRP A 421 -22.61 16.79 30.60
C TRP A 421 -22.11 15.78 29.57
N MET A 422 -20.98 16.10 28.94
CA MET A 422 -20.41 15.28 27.86
C MET A 422 -18.89 15.40 27.82
N GLY A 423 -18.22 14.48 27.12
CA GLY A 423 -16.77 14.57 26.90
C GLY A 423 -16.40 15.84 26.14
N TYR A 424 -15.43 16.59 26.65
CA TYR A 424 -14.95 17.83 26.03
C TYR A 424 -14.54 17.57 24.57
N GLU A 425 -15.18 18.28 23.64
CA GLU A 425 -14.96 18.25 22.19
C GLU A 425 -14.88 16.86 21.52
N ARG A 426 -15.49 15.85 22.15
CA ARG A 426 -15.55 14.46 21.65
C ARG A 426 -14.16 13.99 21.18
N LYS A 427 -14.04 13.44 19.95
CA LYS A 427 -12.79 12.87 19.41
C LYS A 427 -11.64 13.88 19.33
N ARG A 428 -11.91 15.12 18.92
CA ARG A 428 -10.87 16.17 18.86
C ARG A 428 -10.28 16.44 20.24
N GLY A 429 -11.15 16.62 21.23
CA GLY A 429 -10.72 16.89 22.60
C GLY A 429 -9.89 15.74 23.18
N LYS A 430 -10.25 14.48 22.87
CA LYS A 430 -9.47 13.30 23.31
C LYS A 430 -8.02 13.40 22.87
N LEU A 431 -7.81 13.69 21.58
CA LEU A 431 -6.48 13.78 21.01
C LEU A 431 -5.74 15.03 21.51
N ALA A 432 -6.41 16.18 21.62
CA ALA A 432 -5.79 17.41 22.12
C ALA A 432 -5.33 17.32 23.59
N GLU A 433 -6.15 16.75 24.47
CA GLU A 433 -5.80 16.56 25.87
C GLU A 433 -4.70 15.49 26.04
N LEU A 434 -4.75 14.42 25.24
CA LEU A 434 -3.68 13.42 25.20
C LEU A 434 -2.36 14.03 24.72
N ASN A 435 -2.34 14.76 23.61
CA ASN A 435 -1.13 15.38 23.08
C ASN A 435 -0.51 16.37 24.07
N SER A 436 -1.34 17.14 24.78
CA SER A 436 -0.88 18.01 25.85
C SER A 436 -0.20 17.23 26.99
N LEU A 437 -0.72 16.04 27.34
CA LEU A 437 -0.11 15.15 28.33
C LEU A 437 1.23 14.57 27.82
N LEU A 438 1.29 14.16 26.55
CA LEU A 438 2.52 13.63 25.93
C LEU A 438 3.64 14.67 25.87
N LEU A 439 3.31 15.93 25.56
CA LEU A 439 4.31 17.02 25.50
C LEU A 439 4.65 17.61 26.87
N GLY A 440 3.71 17.59 27.83
CA GLY A 440 3.87 18.21 29.16
C GLY A 440 4.58 17.33 30.20
N GLY A 441 4.80 16.04 29.91
CA GLY A 441 5.40 15.08 30.84
C GLY A 441 4.60 14.91 32.14
N ALA A 442 5.25 14.41 33.21
CA ALA A 442 4.62 14.19 34.53
C ALA A 442 4.07 15.48 35.18
N GLN A 443 4.55 16.66 34.76
CA GLN A 443 4.04 17.97 35.21
C GLN A 443 2.77 18.42 34.45
N GLY A 444 2.50 17.83 33.27
CA GLY A 444 1.29 18.05 32.48
C GLY A 444 0.07 17.25 32.95
N ILE A 445 0.23 16.40 33.97
CA ILE A 445 -0.85 15.68 34.67
C ILE A 445 -1.55 16.67 35.61
N SER A 446 -2.13 17.73 35.05
CA SER A 446 -3.12 18.50 35.77
C SER A 446 -4.34 17.59 35.91
N GLY A 447 -4.68 17.22 37.15
CA GLY A 447 -5.80 16.33 37.49
C GLY A 447 -7.17 16.77 36.93
N ASP A 448 -7.25 17.95 36.31
CA ASP A 448 -8.44 18.50 35.69
C ASP A 448 -8.81 17.89 34.32
N ARG A 449 -7.87 17.21 33.63
CA ARG A 449 -8.10 16.68 32.27
C ARG A 449 -8.43 15.19 32.20
N PHE A 450 -7.79 14.38 33.04
CA PHE A 450 -8.03 12.95 33.11
C PHE A 450 -8.36 12.57 34.55
N SER A 451 -9.55 12.02 34.75
CA SER A 451 -10.02 11.56 36.08
C SER A 451 -9.45 10.19 36.43
N LEU A 452 -9.04 9.40 35.44
CA LEU A 452 -8.41 8.11 35.63
C LEU A 452 -7.33 7.87 34.57
N ILE A 453 -6.11 7.60 35.05
CA ILE A 453 -4.98 7.14 34.23
C ILE A 453 -4.54 5.77 34.74
N VAL A 454 -4.34 4.82 33.84
CA VAL A 454 -3.82 3.48 34.14
C VAL A 454 -2.57 3.23 33.30
N GLY A 455 -1.52 2.75 33.95
CA GLY A 455 -0.19 2.51 33.39
C GLY A 455 0.84 3.58 33.76
N HIS A 456 2.12 3.18 33.83
CA HIS A 456 3.25 4.04 34.16
C HIS A 456 3.59 5.00 33.00
N THR A 457 3.20 6.27 33.13
CA THR A 457 3.27 7.27 32.04
C THR A 457 4.66 7.82 31.77
N ASP A 458 5.66 7.57 32.61
CA ASP A 458 7.03 8.09 32.44
C ASP A 458 7.62 7.76 31.06
N ILE A 459 7.31 6.56 30.54
CA ILE A 459 7.77 6.11 29.23
C ILE A 459 7.14 6.88 28.06
N LEU A 460 6.00 7.52 28.29
CA LEU A 460 5.25 8.24 27.25
C LEU A 460 5.78 9.65 26.99
N SER A 461 6.65 10.18 27.86
CA SER A 461 7.29 11.49 27.71
C SER A 461 8.11 11.66 26.43
N ASN A 462 8.56 10.56 25.83
CA ASN A 462 9.34 10.54 24.59
C ASN A 462 8.54 10.05 23.36
N VAL A 463 7.21 10.01 23.44
CA VAL A 463 6.38 9.65 22.27
C VAL A 463 6.47 10.75 21.23
N LYS A 464 6.98 10.40 20.05
CA LYS A 464 7.11 11.32 18.91
C LYS A 464 5.89 11.29 18.00
N TYR A 465 5.33 10.10 17.77
CA TYR A 465 4.20 9.90 16.87
C TYR A 465 3.00 9.28 17.57
N VAL A 466 1.80 9.62 17.10
CA VAL A 466 0.57 8.97 17.50
C VAL A 466 -0.10 8.37 16.27
N ILE A 467 -0.48 7.09 16.36
CA ILE A 467 -1.36 6.43 15.40
C ILE A 467 -2.78 6.49 15.97
N THR A 468 -3.67 7.28 15.38
CA THR A 468 -5.08 7.36 15.79
C THR A 468 -5.95 6.46 14.93
N LEU A 469 -6.80 5.66 15.57
CA LEU A 469 -7.72 4.70 14.95
C LEU A 469 -9.11 4.88 15.54
N ASP A 470 -10.17 4.63 14.77
CA ASP A 470 -11.51 4.51 15.36
C ASP A 470 -11.69 3.13 16.01
N THR A 471 -12.70 3.00 16.87
CA THR A 471 -13.03 1.75 17.56
C THR A 471 -13.17 0.55 16.62
N ASP A 472 -13.78 0.76 15.45
CA ASP A 472 -14.04 -0.23 14.40
C ASP A 472 -12.89 -0.37 13.38
N THR A 473 -11.81 0.39 13.54
CA THR A 473 -10.66 0.35 12.63
C THR A 473 -9.68 -0.73 13.01
N GLN A 474 -9.39 -1.61 12.07
CA GLN A 474 -8.39 -2.67 12.23
C GLN A 474 -7.03 -2.17 11.73
N LEU A 475 -6.00 -2.40 12.55
CA LEU A 475 -4.60 -2.15 12.22
C LEU A 475 -3.98 -3.46 11.74
N PRO A 476 -3.62 -3.61 10.45
CA PRO A 476 -3.08 -4.86 9.94
C PRO A 476 -1.75 -5.23 10.59
N ARG A 477 -1.40 -6.51 10.51
CA ARG A 477 -0.13 -7.03 11.04
C ARG A 477 1.07 -6.34 10.39
N GLY A 478 1.99 -5.86 11.21
CA GLY A 478 3.23 -5.23 10.75
C GLY A 478 3.03 -3.92 9.98
N SER A 479 1.89 -3.24 10.14
CA SER A 479 1.64 -1.94 9.48
C SER A 479 2.16 -0.75 10.31
N ALA A 480 2.21 -0.89 11.64
CA ALA A 480 2.59 0.22 12.53
C ALA A 480 4.00 0.74 12.26
N TRP A 481 5.00 -0.14 12.18
CA TRP A 481 6.38 0.26 11.90
C TRP A 481 6.53 0.90 10.52
N GLN A 482 5.68 0.54 9.54
CA GLN A 482 5.68 1.14 8.21
C GLN A 482 5.14 2.58 8.23
N PHE A 483 4.10 2.85 9.03
CA PHE A 483 3.61 4.21 9.28
C PHE A 483 4.70 5.09 9.92
N VAL A 484 5.37 4.54 10.94
CA VAL A 484 6.44 5.22 11.67
C VAL A 484 7.64 5.47 10.77
N GLY A 485 8.03 4.48 9.97
CA GLY A 485 9.11 4.59 8.99
C GLY A 485 8.84 5.66 7.93
N ALA A 486 7.58 5.79 7.48
CA ALA A 486 7.19 6.85 6.57
C ALA A 486 7.30 8.23 7.23
N MET A 487 6.79 8.42 8.45
CA MET A 487 6.92 9.69 9.18
C MET A 487 8.38 10.06 9.47
N ALA A 488 9.22 9.08 9.81
CA ALA A 488 10.61 9.29 10.19
C ALA A 488 11.51 9.74 9.03
N HIS A 489 11.14 9.40 7.79
CA HIS A 489 11.91 9.74 6.60
C HIS A 489 12.09 11.27 6.47
N PRO A 490 13.32 11.79 6.24
CA PRO A 490 13.60 13.24 6.25
C PRO A 490 12.71 14.04 5.29
N LEU A 491 12.40 13.47 4.11
CA LEU A 491 11.52 14.12 3.14
C LEU A 491 10.04 14.17 3.57
N ASN A 492 9.62 13.43 4.59
CA ASN A 492 8.24 13.51 5.08
C ASN A 492 8.10 14.39 6.33
N ARG A 493 9.19 14.78 6.98
CA ARG A 493 9.15 15.59 8.21
C ARG A 493 8.49 16.95 7.98
N ALA A 494 7.48 17.27 8.78
CA ALA A 494 6.76 18.52 8.71
C ALA A 494 7.65 19.74 9.01
N ARG A 495 7.52 20.78 8.18
CA ARG A 495 8.09 22.11 8.43
C ARG A 495 6.98 23.14 8.54
N TYR A 496 6.90 23.76 9.72
CA TYR A 496 5.97 24.85 9.99
C TYR A 496 6.45 26.14 9.31
N ASP A 497 5.60 26.72 8.47
CA ASP A 497 5.81 28.02 7.84
C ASP A 497 5.13 29.09 8.70
N GLY A 498 5.92 29.84 9.48
CA GLY A 498 5.42 30.88 10.37
C GLY A 498 4.76 32.07 9.63
N GLY A 499 5.13 32.32 8.37
CA GLY A 499 4.51 33.37 7.56
C GLY A 499 3.13 32.98 7.03
N LYS A 500 2.91 31.68 6.80
CA LYS A 500 1.62 31.13 6.35
C LYS A 500 0.79 30.51 7.47
N GLU A 501 1.34 30.42 8.68
CA GLU A 501 0.76 29.79 9.86
C GLU A 501 0.28 28.34 9.66
N ARG A 502 0.97 27.57 8.81
CA ARG A 502 0.63 26.18 8.49
C ARG A 502 1.85 25.37 8.08
N VAL A 503 1.69 24.06 7.95
CA VAL A 503 2.78 23.21 7.41
C VAL A 503 2.91 23.44 5.91
N GLY A 504 4.08 23.93 5.48
CA GLY A 504 4.39 24.19 4.07
C GLY A 504 5.05 23.01 3.38
N GLU A 505 5.95 22.32 4.09
CA GLU A 505 6.79 21.23 3.56
C GLU A 505 6.71 19.98 4.44
N GLY A 506 6.94 18.80 3.84
CA GLY A 506 6.66 17.52 4.48
C GLY A 506 5.18 17.36 4.87
N TYR A 507 4.93 16.51 5.85
CA TYR A 507 3.59 16.13 6.29
C TYR A 507 3.57 16.01 7.81
N CYS A 508 2.60 16.65 8.46
CA CYS A 508 2.38 16.43 9.90
C CYS A 508 1.55 15.18 10.14
N ILE A 509 0.70 14.83 9.18
CA ILE A 509 -0.24 13.72 9.25
C ILE A 509 -0.06 12.86 8.01
N LEU A 510 0.04 11.55 8.17
CA LEU A 510 -0.03 10.59 7.09
C LEU A 510 -1.27 9.72 7.26
N GLN A 511 -2.15 9.79 6.26
CA GLN A 511 -3.40 9.06 6.17
C GLN A 511 -3.17 7.79 5.33
N PRO A 512 -3.35 6.59 5.89
CA PRO A 512 -3.41 5.36 5.10
C PRO A 512 -4.72 5.27 4.32
N ARG A 513 -4.74 4.41 3.30
CA ARG A 513 -6.00 4.04 2.64
C ARG A 513 -6.90 3.29 3.61
N VAL A 514 -8.19 3.48 3.48
CA VAL A 514 -9.20 2.71 4.22
C VAL A 514 -9.91 1.80 3.24
N ALA A 515 -9.84 0.49 3.50
CA ALA A 515 -10.53 -0.55 2.75
C ALA A 515 -11.66 -1.15 3.60
N VAL A 516 -12.65 -1.75 2.95
CA VAL A 516 -13.73 -2.43 3.66
C VAL A 516 -13.28 -3.83 4.06
N SER A 517 -13.53 -4.18 5.32
CA SER A 517 -13.19 -5.50 5.87
C SER A 517 -14.02 -6.62 5.21
N LEU A 518 -13.38 -7.78 4.99
CA LEU A 518 -14.01 -8.97 4.39
C LEU A 518 -15.31 -9.41 5.09
N PRO A 519 -15.39 -9.47 6.44
CA PRO A 519 -16.63 -9.82 7.13
C PRO A 519 -17.73 -8.76 7.01
N GLY A 520 -17.37 -7.50 6.74
CA GLY A 520 -18.33 -6.38 6.71
C GLY A 520 -19.34 -6.47 5.56
N ILE A 521 -18.92 -7.01 4.42
CA ILE A 521 -19.74 -7.03 3.19
C ILE A 521 -20.67 -8.24 3.14
N SER A 522 -20.26 -9.41 3.64
CA SER A 522 -21.12 -10.61 3.67
C SER A 522 -22.27 -10.52 4.68
N ARG A 523 -22.26 -9.53 5.59
CA ARG A 523 -23.27 -9.35 6.63
C ARG A 523 -24.63 -8.85 6.14
N SER A 524 -24.73 -8.16 4.99
CA SER A 524 -26.04 -7.71 4.49
C SER A 524 -26.11 -7.51 2.97
N ARG A 525 -27.33 -7.55 2.41
CA ARG A 525 -27.58 -7.20 1.00
C ARG A 525 -27.20 -5.75 0.69
N TYR A 526 -27.43 -4.84 1.63
CA TYR A 526 -27.07 -3.43 1.49
C TYR A 526 -25.56 -3.26 1.39
N ALA A 527 -24.79 -3.88 2.29
CA ALA A 527 -23.33 -3.82 2.27
C ALA A 527 -22.74 -4.49 1.02
N ARG A 528 -23.38 -5.53 0.46
CA ARG A 528 -22.98 -6.10 -0.84
C ARG A 528 -23.24 -5.19 -2.03
N LEU A 529 -24.33 -4.43 -2.03
CA LEU A 529 -24.68 -3.56 -3.16
C LEU A 529 -23.93 -2.23 -3.13
N PHE A 530 -23.70 -1.69 -1.93
CA PHE A 530 -23.12 -0.36 -1.73
C PHE A 530 -21.71 -0.36 -1.15
N GLY A 531 -21.21 -1.50 -0.65
CA GLY A 531 -19.82 -1.65 -0.24
C GLY A 531 -18.89 -1.69 -1.45
N SER A 532 -17.68 -1.16 -1.31
CA SER A 532 -16.60 -1.35 -2.28
C SER A 532 -16.13 -2.80 -2.32
N GLU A 533 -15.29 -3.18 -3.29
CA GLU A 533 -14.70 -4.53 -3.31
C GLU A 533 -14.00 -4.86 -1.97
N PRO A 534 -14.37 -5.95 -1.29
CA PRO A 534 -13.71 -6.38 -0.05
C PRO A 534 -12.36 -7.04 -0.34
N GLY A 535 -11.45 -6.94 0.62
CA GLY A 535 -10.26 -7.78 0.69
C GLY A 535 -8.95 -7.06 0.39
N ILE A 536 -7.92 -7.87 0.18
CA ILE A 536 -6.57 -7.43 -0.14
C ILE A 536 -6.44 -7.51 -1.65
N ASP A 537 -6.13 -6.39 -2.31
CA ASP A 537 -5.67 -6.41 -3.70
C ASP A 537 -4.18 -6.82 -3.71
N PRO A 538 -3.81 -8.05 -4.13
CA PRO A 538 -2.43 -8.50 -4.11
C PRO A 538 -1.63 -7.99 -5.32
N TYR A 539 -2.30 -7.41 -6.34
CA TYR A 539 -1.71 -7.01 -7.60
C TYR A 539 -1.40 -5.51 -7.64
N THR A 540 -2.23 -4.69 -7.01
CA THR A 540 -2.04 -3.23 -6.99
C THR A 540 -1.31 -2.79 -5.72
N ARG A 541 0.00 -2.56 -5.83
CA ARG A 541 0.83 -2.06 -4.72
C ARG A 541 0.47 -0.63 -4.28
N ALA A 542 -0.03 0.22 -5.17
CA ALA A 542 -0.40 1.59 -4.87
C ALA A 542 -1.58 2.04 -5.74
N VAL A 543 -2.56 2.69 -5.14
CA VAL A 543 -3.70 3.27 -5.89
C VAL A 543 -3.48 4.75 -6.06
N SER A 544 -3.73 5.23 -7.28
CA SER A 544 -3.64 6.65 -7.63
C SER A 544 -4.69 7.46 -6.87
N ASP A 545 -4.27 8.60 -6.34
CA ASP A 545 -5.14 9.59 -5.71
C ASP A 545 -4.82 10.96 -6.29
N VAL A 546 -5.82 11.61 -6.86
CA VAL A 546 -5.67 12.90 -7.56
C VAL A 546 -5.00 13.95 -6.66
N TYR A 547 -5.33 13.97 -5.37
CA TYR A 547 -4.79 14.97 -4.45
C TYR A 547 -3.33 14.69 -4.11
N GLN A 548 -2.98 13.44 -3.82
CA GLN A 548 -1.59 13.06 -3.55
C GLN A 548 -0.71 13.14 -4.80
N ASP A 549 -1.20 12.69 -5.96
CA ASP A 549 -0.39 12.52 -7.16
C ASP A 549 -0.15 13.85 -7.89
N LEU A 550 -1.15 14.74 -7.95
CA LEU A 550 -1.00 16.05 -8.61
C LEU A 550 -0.49 17.14 -7.66
N PHE A 551 -0.83 17.07 -6.38
CA PHE A 551 -0.59 18.17 -5.44
C PHE A 551 0.31 17.81 -4.25
N HIS A 552 0.70 16.54 -4.09
CA HIS A 552 1.48 16.07 -2.95
C HIS A 552 0.81 16.44 -1.61
N GLU A 553 -0.51 16.27 -1.54
CA GLU A 553 -1.31 16.56 -0.34
C GLU A 553 -2.57 15.68 -0.29
N GLY A 554 -2.65 14.75 0.66
CA GLY A 554 -3.83 13.91 0.91
C GLY A 554 -4.97 14.63 1.66
N SER A 555 -6.02 13.88 2.02
CA SER A 555 -7.12 14.37 2.86
C SER A 555 -7.18 13.54 4.14
N PHE A 556 -7.12 14.21 5.30
CA PHE A 556 -7.23 13.51 6.59
C PHE A 556 -8.70 13.19 6.88
N ILE A 557 -8.96 11.92 7.22
CA ILE A 557 -10.29 11.39 7.54
C ILE A 557 -10.36 10.87 8.98
N GLY A 558 -9.48 11.38 9.84
CA GLY A 558 -9.49 11.08 11.28
C GLY A 558 -8.73 9.82 11.67
N LYS A 559 -7.98 9.21 10.75
CA LYS A 559 -7.24 7.96 11.01
C LYS A 559 -5.85 8.01 10.40
N GLY A 560 -4.86 7.46 11.08
CA GLY A 560 -3.49 7.45 10.56
C GLY A 560 -2.49 7.89 11.60
N ILE A 561 -1.31 8.31 11.14
CA ILE A 561 -0.19 8.68 12.01
C ILE A 561 0.09 10.17 11.93
N TYR A 562 0.46 10.79 13.06
CA TYR A 562 0.90 12.19 13.07
C TYR A 562 2.04 12.43 14.05
N ASP A 563 2.82 13.49 13.79
CA ASP A 563 3.87 13.99 14.71
C ASP A 563 3.22 14.87 15.77
N VAL A 564 3.36 14.48 17.04
CA VAL A 564 2.67 15.11 18.17
C VAL A 564 3.10 16.57 18.33
N GLY A 565 4.40 16.84 18.23
CA GLY A 565 4.95 18.19 18.40
C GLY A 565 4.56 19.12 17.25
N ALA A 566 4.63 18.63 16.01
CA ALA A 566 4.21 19.40 14.84
C ALA A 566 2.69 19.65 14.84
N PHE A 567 1.89 18.65 15.24
CA PHE A 567 0.43 18.73 15.28
C PHE A 567 -0.03 19.78 16.29
N GLU A 568 0.51 19.72 17.52
CA GLU A 568 0.22 20.71 18.56
C GLU A 568 0.69 22.11 18.17
N ARG A 569 1.90 22.26 17.62
CA ARG A 569 2.41 23.56 17.17
C ARG A 569 1.48 24.23 16.13
N VAL A 570 0.86 23.44 15.26
CA VAL A 570 0.00 23.94 14.19
C VAL A 570 -1.41 24.23 14.68
N LEU A 571 -1.99 23.36 15.52
CA LEU A 571 -3.43 23.34 15.80
C LEU A 571 -3.82 23.85 17.19
N LYS A 572 -2.87 23.90 18.14
CA LYS A 572 -3.13 24.38 19.51
C LYS A 572 -3.77 25.77 19.46
N GLU A 573 -4.91 25.88 20.12
CA GLU A 573 -5.67 27.14 20.22
C GLU A 573 -5.91 27.79 18.85
N ARG A 574 -6.23 27.01 17.81
CA ARG A 574 -6.58 27.57 16.49
C ARG A 574 -8.06 27.65 16.22
N PHE A 575 -8.83 26.71 16.76
CA PHE A 575 -10.24 26.58 16.48
C PHE A 575 -11.09 27.11 17.63
N PRO A 576 -12.28 27.67 17.33
CA PRO A 576 -13.26 27.96 18.36
C PRO A 576 -13.74 26.68 19.06
N GLU A 577 -13.99 26.81 20.36
CA GLU A 577 -14.47 25.69 21.17
C GLU A 577 -15.90 25.27 20.80
N ASN A 578 -16.16 23.96 20.91
CA ASN A 578 -17.48 23.33 20.76
C ASN A 578 -18.22 23.75 19.46
N ARG A 579 -17.47 23.90 18.36
CA ARG A 579 -18.01 24.39 17.08
C ARG A 579 -17.78 23.45 15.90
N VAL A 580 -16.67 22.72 15.88
CA VAL A 580 -16.25 21.92 14.73
C VAL A 580 -16.50 20.45 15.01
N LEU A 581 -17.51 19.87 14.38
CA LEU A 581 -17.83 18.44 14.48
C LEU A 581 -16.94 17.59 13.57
N SER A 582 -16.75 18.02 12.31
CA SER A 582 -15.83 17.39 11.35
C SER A 582 -14.49 18.14 11.37
N HIS A 583 -13.64 17.76 12.31
CA HIS A 583 -12.33 18.37 12.53
C HIS A 583 -11.27 17.81 11.57
N ASP A 584 -11.41 16.55 11.17
CA ASP A 584 -10.42 15.80 10.38
C ASP A 584 -9.95 16.57 9.13
N LEU A 585 -10.88 16.98 8.26
CA LEU A 585 -10.49 17.65 7.01
C LEU A 585 -9.77 18.97 7.26
N VAL A 586 -10.30 19.80 8.17
CA VAL A 586 -9.72 21.12 8.43
C VAL A 586 -8.37 20.99 9.12
N GLU A 587 -8.21 20.10 10.08
CA GLU A 587 -6.92 19.80 10.71
C GLU A 587 -5.89 19.35 9.68
N GLY A 588 -6.27 18.44 8.77
CA GLY A 588 -5.43 18.01 7.65
C GLY A 588 -5.01 19.15 6.72
N CYS A 589 -5.84 20.18 6.56
CA CYS A 589 -5.52 21.36 5.74
C CYS A 589 -4.49 22.30 6.40
N TYR A 590 -4.48 22.39 7.74
CA TYR A 590 -3.47 23.18 8.47
C TYR A 590 -2.18 22.39 8.67
N ALA A 591 -2.30 21.14 9.08
CA ALA A 591 -1.20 20.24 9.40
C ALA A 591 -0.54 19.64 8.14
N ARG A 592 -1.18 19.78 6.97
CA ARG A 592 -0.79 19.17 5.70
C ARG A 592 -0.73 17.64 5.78
N ALA A 593 -1.84 17.02 5.38
CA ALA A 593 -1.93 15.56 5.28
C ALA A 593 -1.25 15.02 4.02
N GLY A 594 -0.57 13.88 4.14
CA GLY A 594 -0.10 13.05 3.03
C GLY A 594 -0.87 11.73 2.98
N LEU A 595 -0.97 11.10 1.81
CA LEU A 595 -1.59 9.79 1.64
C LEU A 595 -0.53 8.69 1.55
N LEU A 596 -0.67 7.65 2.37
CA LEU A 596 0.05 6.38 2.24
C LEU A 596 -0.77 5.45 1.35
N SER A 597 -0.56 5.53 0.04
CA SER A 597 -1.35 4.83 -0.99
C SER A 597 -1.11 3.32 -1.04
N ASP A 598 -0.03 2.84 -0.43
CA ASP A 598 0.41 1.45 -0.43
C ASP A 598 0.16 0.73 0.92
N LEU A 599 -0.37 1.46 1.91
CA LEU A 599 -0.77 0.91 3.20
C LEU A 599 -2.25 1.09 3.46
N GLN A 600 -2.84 0.11 4.13
CA GLN A 600 -4.28 0.03 4.32
C GLN A 600 -4.63 -0.13 5.80
N LEU A 601 -5.76 0.45 6.18
CA LEU A 601 -6.54 0.15 7.37
C LEU A 601 -7.86 -0.47 6.93
N TYR A 602 -8.46 -1.32 7.76
CA TYR A 602 -9.75 -1.92 7.45
C TYR A 602 -10.85 -1.39 8.37
N GLU A 603 -12.00 -1.07 7.78
CA GLU A 603 -13.21 -0.65 8.47
C GLU A 603 -14.40 -1.51 8.08
N GLU A 604 -15.40 -1.58 8.96
CA GLU A 604 -16.69 -2.15 8.61
C GLU A 604 -17.55 -1.15 7.82
N TYR A 605 -18.22 -1.63 6.77
CA TYR A 605 -19.22 -0.83 6.06
C TYR A 605 -20.59 -0.91 6.76
N PRO A 606 -21.39 0.17 6.81
CA PRO A 606 -22.71 0.13 7.41
C PRO A 606 -23.59 -0.98 6.85
N SER A 607 -24.17 -1.81 7.73
CA SER A 607 -24.97 -2.97 7.33
C SER A 607 -26.38 -2.60 6.86
N ARG A 608 -26.86 -1.38 7.13
CA ARG A 608 -28.22 -0.91 6.81
C ARG A 608 -28.19 0.52 6.28
N TYR A 609 -29.13 0.85 5.39
CA TYR A 609 -29.29 2.19 4.81
C TYR A 609 -29.47 3.28 5.88
N SER A 610 -30.28 3.05 6.91
CA SER A 610 -30.50 4.03 7.99
C SER A 610 -29.22 4.39 8.75
N ALA A 611 -28.32 3.43 8.93
CA ALA A 611 -27.01 3.66 9.56
C ALA A 611 -26.08 4.47 8.65
N ASP A 612 -26.06 4.17 7.35
CA ASP A 612 -25.30 4.94 6.36
C ASP A 612 -25.81 6.40 6.26
N VAL A 613 -27.12 6.61 6.12
CA VAL A 613 -27.71 7.96 6.08
C VAL A 613 -27.42 8.74 7.36
N SER A 614 -27.52 8.12 8.53
CA SER A 614 -27.21 8.77 9.81
C SER A 614 -25.72 9.17 9.89
N ARG A 615 -24.81 8.33 9.38
CA ARG A 615 -23.37 8.62 9.26
C ARG A 615 -23.14 9.80 8.30
N ARG A 616 -23.70 9.76 7.09
CA ARG A 616 -23.58 10.83 6.08
C ARG A 616 -24.15 12.15 6.57
N HIS A 617 -25.32 12.14 7.22
CA HIS A 617 -25.92 13.36 7.77
C HIS A 617 -25.00 14.02 8.82
N ARG A 618 -24.33 13.23 9.67
CA ARG A 618 -23.34 13.75 10.62
C ARG A 618 -22.15 14.41 9.91
N TRP A 619 -21.65 13.79 8.85
CA TRP A 619 -20.55 14.33 8.04
C TRP A 619 -20.94 15.61 7.32
N ILE A 620 -22.09 15.62 6.65
CA ILE A 620 -22.63 16.79 5.96
C ILE A 620 -22.76 17.96 6.93
N ARG A 621 -23.38 17.76 8.11
CA ARG A 621 -23.46 18.84 9.12
C ARG A 621 -22.09 19.37 9.52
N GLY A 622 -21.11 18.49 9.69
CA GLY A 622 -19.73 18.88 10.01
C GLY A 622 -19.05 19.67 8.88
N ASP A 623 -19.24 19.26 7.62
CA ASP A 623 -18.74 19.99 6.45
C ASP A 623 -19.34 21.40 6.38
N TRP A 624 -20.64 21.55 6.63
CA TRP A 624 -21.30 22.86 6.66
C TRP A 624 -20.85 23.76 7.82
N GLN A 625 -20.40 23.19 8.95
CA GLN A 625 -19.82 23.99 10.04
C GLN A 625 -18.49 24.62 9.66
N ILE A 626 -17.68 23.95 8.83
CA ILE A 626 -16.39 24.45 8.36
C ILE A 626 -16.49 25.30 7.09
N ALA A 627 -17.69 25.52 6.53
CA ALA A 627 -17.89 26.37 5.35
C ALA A 627 -17.29 27.78 5.48
N ARG A 628 -17.18 28.31 6.71
CA ARG A 628 -16.54 29.62 6.97
C ARG A 628 -15.06 29.65 6.60
N TRP A 629 -14.38 28.51 6.53
CA TRP A 629 -13.00 28.38 6.06
C TRP A 629 -12.85 28.54 4.54
N LEU A 630 -13.94 28.76 3.81
CA LEU A 630 -13.90 29.23 2.43
C LEU A 630 -13.70 30.75 2.32
N LEU A 631 -13.94 31.51 3.39
CA LEU A 631 -13.87 32.97 3.38
C LEU A 631 -12.45 33.47 3.65
N PRO A 632 -12.09 34.73 3.27
CA PRO A 632 -10.77 35.30 3.54
C PRO A 632 -10.43 35.47 5.03
N ARG A 633 -11.45 35.49 5.91
CA ARG A 633 -11.29 35.56 7.37
C ARG A 633 -12.01 34.40 8.03
N VAL A 634 -11.33 33.70 8.93
CA VAL A 634 -11.81 32.50 9.62
C VAL A 634 -12.02 32.74 11.12
N PRO A 635 -12.92 31.98 11.78
CA PRO A 635 -13.07 32.05 13.22
C PRO A 635 -11.81 31.54 13.93
N GLY A 636 -11.24 32.35 14.83
CA GLY A 636 -10.20 31.95 15.77
C GLY A 636 -10.74 31.70 17.19
N PRO A 637 -9.85 31.49 18.18
CA PRO A 637 -10.21 31.38 19.59
C PRO A 637 -10.88 32.66 20.11
N GLY A 638 -11.70 32.53 21.16
CA GLY A 638 -12.25 33.68 21.88
C GLY A 638 -13.10 34.64 21.02
N ALA A 639 -13.78 34.13 19.98
CA ALA A 639 -14.55 34.91 19.01
C ALA A 639 -13.74 35.88 18.13
N SER A 640 -12.41 35.77 18.11
CA SER A 640 -11.55 36.51 17.19
C SER A 640 -11.74 36.07 15.73
N ARG A 641 -11.39 36.96 14.78
CA ARG A 641 -11.30 36.61 13.35
C ARG A 641 -9.85 36.70 12.90
N GLN A 642 -9.37 35.67 12.24
CA GLN A 642 -8.00 35.59 11.74
C GLN A 642 -8.02 35.55 10.21
N LYS A 643 -6.92 35.96 9.57
CA LYS A 643 -6.75 35.78 8.13
C LYS A 643 -6.74 34.28 7.83
N ASN A 644 -7.38 33.87 6.73
CA ASN A 644 -7.43 32.46 6.36
C ASN A 644 -6.02 31.98 5.91
N PRO A 645 -5.39 31.04 6.63
CA PRO A 645 -4.08 30.51 6.25
C PRO A 645 -4.17 29.40 5.20
N LEU A 646 -5.37 28.88 4.93
CA LEU A 646 -5.59 27.73 4.05
C LEU A 646 -5.18 28.03 2.61
N SER A 647 -4.62 27.01 1.96
CA SER A 647 -4.29 27.08 0.53
C SER A 647 -5.53 27.12 -0.36
N GLY A 648 -5.36 27.51 -1.62
CA GLY A 648 -6.42 27.40 -2.63
C GLY A 648 -6.93 25.96 -2.79
N LEU A 649 -6.04 24.97 -2.71
CA LEU A 649 -6.41 23.55 -2.77
C LEU A 649 -7.23 23.13 -1.55
N SER A 650 -6.81 23.53 -0.35
CA SER A 650 -7.52 23.24 0.89
C SER A 650 -8.93 23.85 0.89
N ARG A 651 -9.07 25.08 0.36
CA ARG A 651 -10.39 25.71 0.17
C ARG A 651 -11.24 24.96 -0.87
N TRP A 652 -10.63 24.46 -1.94
CA TRP A 652 -11.32 23.61 -2.90
C TRP A 652 -11.83 22.31 -2.26
N LYS A 653 -11.03 21.61 -1.45
CA LYS A 653 -11.46 20.40 -0.73
C LYS A 653 -12.72 20.65 0.11
N ILE A 654 -12.74 21.76 0.85
CA ILE A 654 -13.92 22.16 1.65
C ILE A 654 -15.11 22.48 0.74
N PHE A 655 -14.91 23.23 -0.34
CA PHE A 655 -15.98 23.58 -1.28
C PHE A 655 -16.58 22.35 -1.96
N ASP A 656 -15.74 21.41 -2.39
CA ASP A 656 -16.17 20.18 -3.06
C ASP A 656 -17.02 19.30 -2.13
N ASN A 657 -16.69 19.22 -0.83
CA ASN A 657 -17.54 18.54 0.15
C ASN A 657 -18.94 19.16 0.25
N LEU A 658 -19.02 20.50 0.33
CA LEU A 658 -20.30 21.21 0.37
C LEU A 658 -21.10 20.98 -0.92
N ARG A 659 -20.45 21.13 -2.08
CA ARG A 659 -21.04 20.87 -3.40
C ARG A 659 -21.60 19.45 -3.47
N ARG A 660 -20.80 18.44 -3.10
CA ARG A 660 -21.19 17.02 -3.10
C ARG A 660 -22.40 16.76 -2.21
N SER A 661 -22.54 17.47 -1.09
CA SER A 661 -23.72 17.34 -0.21
C SER A 661 -25.03 17.83 -0.87
N LEU A 662 -24.94 18.73 -1.86
CA LEU A 662 -26.08 19.29 -2.59
C LEU A 662 -26.43 18.51 -3.86
N VAL A 663 -25.57 17.59 -4.33
CA VAL A 663 -25.83 16.86 -5.57
C VAL A 663 -27.03 15.91 -5.47
N PRO A 664 -27.17 15.06 -4.43
CA PRO A 664 -28.34 14.18 -4.32
C PRO A 664 -29.69 14.93 -4.37
N PRO A 665 -29.93 16.01 -3.60
CA PRO A 665 -31.19 16.74 -3.71
C PRO A 665 -31.34 17.44 -5.06
N ALA A 666 -30.26 17.92 -5.68
CA ALA A 666 -30.32 18.54 -7.00
C ALA A 666 -30.65 17.55 -8.13
N LEU A 667 -30.27 16.28 -8.00
CA LEU A 667 -30.62 15.23 -8.97
C LEU A 667 -32.08 14.77 -8.86
N THR A 668 -32.70 14.98 -7.69
CA THR A 668 -34.11 14.60 -7.44
C THR A 668 -35.12 15.69 -7.77
N LEU A 669 -34.68 16.96 -7.75
CA LEU A 669 -35.49 18.14 -8.07
C LEU A 669 -35.41 18.45 -9.56
#